data_AF-A0AAD8NC06-F1
#
_entry.id   AF-A0AAD8NC06-F1
#
_cell.length_a   1.000
_cell.length_b   1.000
_cell.length_c   1.000
_cell.angle_alpha   90.00
_cell.angle_beta   90.00
_cell.angle_gamma   90.00
#
_symmetry.space_group_name_H-M   'P 1'
#
loop_
_entity.id
_entity.type
_entity.pdbx_description
1 polymer ?
#
loop_
_entity_poly.entity_id
_entity_poly.type
_entity_poly.pdbx_seq_one_letter_code
_entity_poly.pdbx_strand_id
1 'polypeptide(L)'
;MMLFLKLDVIWILALFICVDLAMAKVEKVSSLPRCSWAGIYNFGDSNSDTGGISAAFIPVSSPYGMTFFKKPVGRLTDGRLILDFLVEYIGLPYVSAYLDTINTDYRHGANFATGGSTIRRQNETIFQGGISPFSLDIQTIQFIQFKSRVIDLWHPDHPTADKSQLQRPDDFSKALFTIDIGQNDLSVGFRTLSKQQLLAAIPDIINEFTNSIRQLYKHGARSFWIHNTGPVGCLPVTTFNVKGPKPGYLDKYGCIRYQNNIAIEFNKQLKARVFKLRSKLTNAAITYVDIYTAKYKLISNSKEYGFKNHLKVCCGHHENDVHIFCGNTGIVNGTKVFGGACADPSAYVSWDGVHMTEAANRWVADHVLNGSLSDPPIPVTHAFVRRGEGGSRVRELFLLKRGLFRFQITNHISSETSGIEVLIVLVLDTCMPFVMNTNLHSTLPPSVNLRYIKEMYPGLSTQRILNLWSSLHHNNAMSSPNVTKIWATKNPKGAERLPPGVVEPESDLYLHRLWGDPSEDLTIKPKYLVTFTVGYEQKEIINKAVKKFSGNFSLLLFHYDGRASEWNEFEWSKRAIHVSAHKQSKWWYAKRFLHPDIVAPYDYIFIWDEDLGLDDFDGEKYIELIKKHGLEISQPGLSENSGYLSWQMTRKRNDTEVHKLAKENDSWCLHPHLPPCAAFVEIMAPVFSRNAWRCVWNMIQNDLVHGWGLDFALRRCVEPAHEKIGVVDAQPIVHQTLPSLGNQGITDKGNAPREAVKQRCKREWIMFHVRMRLAERAYFKLRTMPPNQTNITHH
;
A
#
# COMPACT_ATOMS: atom_id res chain seq x y z
N MET A 1 33.77 22.13 38.62
CA MET A 1 33.51 23.27 37.71
C MET A 1 33.63 22.91 36.23
N MET A 2 34.70 22.24 35.77
CA MET A 2 34.85 21.82 34.36
C MET A 2 33.87 20.73 33.85
N LEU A 3 33.23 19.98 34.76
CA LEU A 3 32.21 18.97 34.39
C LEU A 3 30.85 19.62 34.06
N PHE A 4 30.49 20.71 34.75
CA PHE A 4 29.23 21.43 34.54
C PHE A 4 29.24 22.20 33.21
N LEU A 5 30.35 22.89 32.88
CA LEU A 5 30.53 23.56 31.59
C LEU A 5 30.45 22.62 30.37
N LYS A 6 30.84 21.34 30.51
CA LYS A 6 30.74 20.36 29.43
C LYS A 6 29.31 19.87 29.21
N LEU A 7 28.50 19.80 30.25
CA LEU A 7 27.10 19.38 30.15
C LEU A 7 26.24 20.46 29.49
N ASP A 8 26.45 21.73 29.82
CA ASP A 8 25.70 22.85 29.21
C ASP A 8 25.95 22.98 27.71
N VAL A 9 27.20 22.76 27.26
CA VAL A 9 27.55 22.79 25.83
C VAL A 9 26.92 21.62 25.06
N ILE A 10 26.82 20.44 25.68
CA ILE A 10 26.15 19.26 25.09
C ILE A 10 24.64 19.50 24.97
N TRP A 11 24.02 20.11 25.99
CA TRP A 11 22.60 20.48 25.96
C TRP A 11 22.29 21.51 24.88
N ILE A 12 23.13 22.54 24.73
CA ILE A 12 22.97 23.56 23.68
C ILE A 12 23.11 22.94 22.29
N LEU A 13 24.12 22.09 22.07
CA LEU A 13 24.32 21.39 20.79
C LEU A 13 23.17 20.45 20.44
N ALA A 14 22.63 19.72 21.43
CA ALA A 14 21.46 18.87 21.23
C ALA A 14 20.22 19.69 20.84
N LEU A 15 20.03 20.86 21.45
CA LEU A 15 18.92 21.77 21.11
C LEU A 15 19.04 22.29 19.67
N PHE A 16 20.23 22.70 19.24
CA PHE A 16 20.48 23.16 17.86
C PHE A 16 20.23 22.06 16.83
N ILE A 17 20.70 20.84 17.08
CA ILE A 17 20.48 19.69 16.19
C ILE A 17 18.99 19.34 16.08
N CYS A 18 18.23 19.43 17.18
CA CYS A 18 16.78 19.22 17.17
C CYS A 18 16.03 20.29 16.35
N VAL A 19 16.43 21.56 16.47
CA VAL A 19 15.85 22.66 15.68
C VAL A 19 16.16 22.50 14.19
N ASP A 20 17.41 22.18 13.83
CA ASP A 20 17.82 21.96 12.44
C ASP A 20 17.11 20.76 11.79
N LEU A 21 16.93 19.66 12.53
CA LEU A 21 16.19 18.48 12.06
C LEU A 21 14.68 18.75 11.89
N ALA A 22 14.10 19.60 12.74
CA ALA A 22 12.71 20.03 12.61
C ALA A 22 12.51 20.93 11.38
N MET A 23 13.43 21.89 11.16
CA MET A 23 13.41 22.79 10.01
C MET A 23 13.63 22.05 8.67
N ALA A 24 14.53 21.07 8.63
CA ALA A 24 14.80 20.26 7.44
C ALA A 24 13.60 19.37 6.98
N LYS A 25 12.66 19.07 7.89
CA LYS A 25 11.43 18.32 7.58
C LYS A 25 10.34 19.20 6.96
N VAL A 26 10.31 20.48 7.33
CA VAL A 26 9.34 21.48 6.82
C VAL A 26 9.73 21.93 5.41
N GLU A 27 11.02 22.11 5.11
CA GLU A 27 11.47 22.54 3.79
C GLU A 27 11.15 21.52 2.67
N LYS A 28 11.16 20.21 2.94
CA LYS A 28 10.99 19.17 1.89
C LYS A 28 9.57 19.02 1.33
N VAL A 29 8.54 19.53 2.01
CA VAL A 29 7.15 19.54 1.52
C VAL A 29 6.88 20.76 0.63
N SER A 30 7.65 21.84 0.80
CA SER A 30 7.47 23.10 0.06
C SER A 30 7.94 23.05 -1.41
N SER A 31 8.68 22.01 -1.81
CA SER A 31 9.27 21.89 -3.16
C SER A 31 8.50 20.97 -4.13
N LEU A 32 7.30 20.48 -3.76
CA LEU A 32 6.46 19.68 -4.66
C LEU A 32 5.51 20.60 -5.46
N PRO A 33 5.27 20.32 -6.76
CA PRO A 33 4.29 21.10 -7.52
C PRO A 33 2.88 20.80 -7.01
N ARG A 34 2.13 21.87 -6.72
CA ARG A 34 0.72 21.79 -6.36
C ARG A 34 -0.10 21.18 -7.49
N CYS A 35 -1.07 20.34 -7.15
CA CYS A 35 -2.10 19.85 -8.07
C CYS A 35 -2.90 21.02 -8.65
N SER A 36 -3.16 20.96 -9.95
CA SER A 36 -4.24 21.70 -10.58
C SER A 36 -5.42 20.75 -10.76
N TRP A 37 -6.36 20.76 -9.80
CA TRP A 37 -7.55 19.94 -9.86
C TRP A 37 -8.52 20.47 -10.92
N ALA A 38 -9.00 19.60 -11.82
CA ALA A 38 -9.99 20.03 -12.81
C ALA A 38 -11.42 20.08 -12.24
N GLY A 39 -11.65 19.44 -11.10
CA GLY A 39 -12.95 19.37 -10.42
C GLY A 39 -12.93 18.42 -9.22
N ILE A 40 -14.04 18.37 -8.50
CA ILE A 40 -14.30 17.42 -7.42
C ILE A 40 -15.57 16.62 -7.69
N TYR A 41 -15.48 15.31 -7.50
CA TYR A 41 -16.64 14.42 -7.42
C TYR A 41 -16.76 13.87 -6.01
N ASN A 42 -17.75 14.36 -5.26
CA ASN A 42 -17.94 13.99 -3.86
C ASN A 42 -19.00 12.90 -3.70
N PHE A 43 -18.73 11.95 -2.82
CA PHE A 43 -19.62 10.87 -2.41
C PHE A 43 -19.67 10.87 -0.89
N GLY A 44 -20.84 10.62 -0.30
CA GLY A 44 -20.91 10.71 1.14
C GLY A 44 -22.29 10.72 1.75
N ASP A 45 -22.31 11.09 3.01
CA ASP A 45 -23.53 11.35 3.78
C ASP A 45 -23.72 12.85 4.07
N SER A 46 -24.51 13.17 5.11
CA SER A 46 -24.84 14.53 5.50
C SER A 46 -23.63 15.39 5.89
N ASN A 47 -22.49 14.79 6.25
CA ASN A 47 -21.26 15.54 6.56
C ASN A 47 -20.66 16.26 5.34
N SER A 48 -21.03 15.82 4.13
CA SER A 48 -20.54 16.36 2.88
C SER A 48 -21.65 16.71 1.88
N ASP A 49 -22.92 16.62 2.26
CA ASP A 49 -24.09 16.89 1.41
C ASP A 49 -24.29 18.40 1.16
N THR A 50 -24.26 18.81 -0.12
CA THR A 50 -24.44 20.19 -0.54
C THR A 50 -25.84 20.52 -1.07
N GLY A 51 -26.80 19.59 -0.96
CA GLY A 51 -28.19 19.79 -1.39
C GLY A 51 -28.93 18.53 -1.85
N GLY A 52 -28.28 17.36 -1.92
CA GLY A 52 -28.88 16.11 -2.38
C GLY A 52 -30.10 15.70 -1.56
N ILE A 53 -30.03 15.77 -0.23
CA ILE A 53 -31.18 15.46 0.64
C ILE A 53 -32.33 16.46 0.44
N SER A 54 -31.96 17.74 0.28
CA SER A 54 -32.90 18.85 0.13
C SER A 54 -33.67 18.77 -1.19
N ALA A 55 -32.99 18.37 -2.27
CA ALA A 55 -33.57 18.22 -3.59
C ALA A 55 -34.46 16.97 -3.70
N ALA A 56 -34.11 15.89 -3.00
CA ALA A 56 -34.80 14.61 -3.16
C ALA A 56 -35.99 14.40 -2.22
N PHE A 57 -35.95 14.92 -0.99
CA PHE A 57 -36.92 14.55 0.05
C PHE A 57 -37.57 15.74 0.73
N ILE A 58 -36.83 16.40 1.64
CA ILE A 58 -37.37 17.45 2.50
C ILE A 58 -36.42 18.63 2.41
N PRO A 59 -36.93 19.84 2.11
CA PRO A 59 -36.09 21.02 2.00
C PRO A 59 -35.40 21.29 3.34
N VAL A 60 -34.08 21.46 3.28
CA VAL A 60 -33.33 21.97 4.43
C VAL A 60 -33.75 23.43 4.63
N SER A 61 -34.39 23.72 5.75
CA SER A 61 -35.02 25.01 6.04
C SER A 61 -34.13 25.92 6.90
N SER A 62 -34.60 27.13 7.20
CA SER A 62 -33.95 28.00 8.20
C SER A 62 -33.96 27.29 9.57
N PRO A 63 -32.88 27.33 10.38
CA PRO A 63 -31.72 28.25 10.31
C PRO A 63 -30.44 27.69 9.67
N TYR A 64 -30.51 26.57 8.93
CA TYR A 64 -29.33 26.05 8.23
C TYR A 64 -28.80 27.07 7.20
N GLY A 65 -27.48 27.20 7.09
CA GLY A 65 -26.81 28.16 6.21
C GLY A 65 -26.78 29.63 6.68
N MET A 66 -27.27 29.94 7.89
CA MET A 66 -27.35 31.31 8.42
C MET A 66 -26.01 32.05 8.59
N THR A 67 -24.90 31.37 8.86
CA THR A 67 -23.63 32.04 9.21
C THR A 67 -22.84 32.49 7.99
N PHE A 68 -22.75 31.68 6.94
CA PHE A 68 -22.02 32.05 5.71
C PHE A 68 -22.95 32.37 4.53
N PHE A 69 -23.84 31.45 4.16
CA PHE A 69 -24.71 31.62 2.98
C PHE A 69 -25.87 32.59 3.20
N LYS A 70 -26.17 32.91 4.46
CA LYS A 70 -27.28 33.79 4.92
C LYS A 70 -28.67 33.30 4.53
N LYS A 71 -28.77 32.06 4.05
CA LYS A 71 -30.00 31.35 3.69
C LYS A 71 -29.73 29.85 3.62
N PRO A 72 -30.77 29.00 3.69
CA PRO A 72 -30.60 27.57 3.46
C PRO A 72 -30.13 27.30 2.04
N VAL A 73 -29.09 26.46 1.92
CA VAL A 73 -28.50 26.01 0.66
C VAL A 73 -28.28 24.49 0.66
N GLY A 74 -29.16 23.76 1.35
CA GLY A 74 -29.17 22.30 1.35
C GLY A 74 -28.13 21.60 2.24
N ARG A 75 -27.32 22.34 3.00
CA ARG A 75 -26.28 21.81 3.90
C ARG A 75 -26.81 21.65 5.32
N LEU A 76 -26.54 20.50 5.96
CA LEU A 76 -26.91 20.23 7.35
C LEU A 76 -25.91 20.82 8.35
N THR A 77 -25.66 22.13 8.24
CA THR A 77 -24.85 22.93 9.17
C THR A 77 -25.32 24.39 9.13
N ASP A 78 -24.85 25.25 10.02
CA ASP A 78 -25.14 26.69 9.99
C ASP A 78 -24.47 27.42 8.83
N GLY A 79 -23.53 26.81 8.12
CA GLY A 79 -22.92 27.41 6.94
C GLY A 79 -22.12 26.44 6.09
N ARG A 80 -20.78 26.52 6.12
CA ARG A 80 -19.88 25.70 5.29
C ARG A 80 -19.54 24.33 5.90
N LEU A 81 -19.45 23.33 5.04
CA LEU A 81 -18.99 21.96 5.35
C LEU A 81 -17.46 21.85 5.22
N ILE A 82 -16.90 20.73 5.72
CA ILE A 82 -15.48 20.39 5.48
C ILE A 82 -15.17 20.35 3.98
N LEU A 83 -16.11 19.87 3.15
CA LEU A 83 -15.98 19.87 1.70
C LEU A 83 -15.85 21.29 1.11
N ASP A 84 -16.60 22.25 1.65
CA ASP A 84 -16.54 23.65 1.18
C ASP A 84 -15.18 24.28 1.51
N PHE A 85 -14.65 24.02 2.70
CA PHE A 85 -13.28 24.44 3.06
C PHE A 85 -12.21 23.73 2.23
N LEU A 86 -12.43 22.47 1.86
CA LEU A 86 -11.54 21.74 0.97
C LEU A 86 -11.47 22.40 -0.40
N VAL A 87 -12.62 22.75 -1.00
CA VAL A 87 -12.64 23.37 -2.34
C VAL A 87 -12.05 24.78 -2.32
N GLU A 88 -12.30 25.56 -1.26
CA GLU A 88 -11.64 26.86 -1.02
C GLU A 88 -10.11 26.68 -0.96
N TYR A 89 -9.64 25.69 -0.21
CA TYR A 89 -8.22 25.44 0.00
C TYR A 89 -7.48 25.07 -1.29
N ILE A 90 -8.15 24.41 -2.25
CA ILE A 90 -7.57 24.06 -3.55
C ILE A 90 -7.93 25.05 -4.68
N GLY A 91 -8.71 26.09 -4.39
CA GLY A 91 -9.07 27.14 -5.36
C GLY A 91 -10.13 26.73 -6.38
N LEU A 92 -11.07 25.85 -6.01
CA LEU A 92 -12.23 25.49 -6.83
C LEU A 92 -13.52 26.14 -6.31
N PRO A 93 -14.54 26.37 -7.16
CA PRO A 93 -15.84 26.84 -6.71
C PRO A 93 -16.58 25.77 -5.87
N TYR A 94 -17.59 26.20 -5.12
CA TYR A 94 -18.47 25.28 -4.40
C TYR A 94 -19.18 24.32 -5.34
N VAL A 95 -19.30 23.07 -4.89
CA VAL A 95 -19.81 21.96 -5.71
C VAL A 95 -21.34 21.89 -5.60
N SER A 96 -22.03 21.89 -6.74
CA SER A 96 -23.47 21.67 -6.83
C SER A 96 -23.85 20.22 -6.52
N ALA A 97 -25.00 20.01 -5.87
CA ALA A 97 -25.53 18.66 -5.71
C ALA A 97 -25.98 18.11 -7.06
N TYR A 98 -25.70 16.83 -7.32
CA TYR A 98 -26.09 16.15 -8.56
C TYR A 98 -27.60 16.17 -8.81
N LEU A 99 -28.41 16.23 -7.74
CA LEU A 99 -29.86 16.22 -7.81
C LEU A 99 -30.48 17.62 -7.99
N ASP A 100 -29.68 18.69 -7.92
CA ASP A 100 -30.18 20.05 -8.14
C ASP A 100 -30.40 20.30 -9.64
N THR A 101 -31.52 20.94 -9.97
CA THR A 101 -31.95 21.18 -11.36
C THR A 101 -31.82 22.63 -11.81
N ILE A 102 -31.76 23.59 -10.89
CA ILE A 102 -31.79 25.03 -11.19
C ILE A 102 -30.44 25.66 -10.83
N ASN A 103 -29.88 26.43 -11.77
CA ASN A 103 -28.66 27.22 -11.57
C ASN A 103 -27.46 26.38 -11.06
N THR A 104 -27.33 25.16 -11.61
CA THR A 104 -26.22 24.26 -11.29
C THR A 104 -25.05 24.44 -12.25
N ASP A 105 -23.84 24.33 -11.69
CA ASP A 105 -22.59 24.40 -12.45
C ASP A 105 -21.78 23.12 -12.18
N TYR A 106 -21.63 22.30 -13.21
CA TYR A 106 -20.91 21.03 -13.15
C TYR A 106 -19.54 21.08 -13.85
N ARG A 107 -19.05 22.27 -14.23
CA ARG A 107 -17.73 22.44 -14.87
C ARG A 107 -16.58 21.90 -14.02
N HIS A 108 -16.72 22.05 -12.69
CA HIS A 108 -15.73 21.62 -11.70
C HIS A 108 -16.22 20.44 -10.87
N GLY A 109 -17.12 19.62 -11.42
CA GLY A 109 -17.59 18.38 -10.83
C GLY A 109 -18.96 18.48 -10.15
N ALA A 110 -19.33 17.46 -9.39
CA ALA A 110 -20.67 17.30 -8.82
C ALA A 110 -20.63 16.53 -7.49
N ASN A 111 -21.60 16.80 -6.62
CA ASN A 111 -21.73 16.14 -5.34
C ASN A 111 -22.89 15.14 -5.32
N PHE A 112 -22.59 13.87 -5.11
CA PHE A 112 -23.56 12.77 -5.04
C PHE A 112 -23.95 12.41 -3.60
N ALA A 113 -23.34 13.06 -2.59
CA ALA A 113 -23.66 12.80 -1.20
C ALA A 113 -25.12 13.15 -0.89
N THR A 114 -25.73 12.37 0.00
CA THR A 114 -27.08 12.65 0.51
C THR A 114 -27.14 12.40 2.01
N GLY A 115 -27.81 13.27 2.75
CA GLY A 115 -28.04 13.10 4.17
C GLY A 115 -28.65 11.72 4.51
N GLY A 116 -28.11 11.06 5.53
CA GLY A 116 -28.56 9.73 5.93
C GLY A 116 -28.06 8.56 5.06
N SER A 117 -27.19 8.81 4.07
CA SER A 117 -26.64 7.75 3.22
C SER A 117 -25.71 6.80 3.96
N THR A 118 -25.77 5.53 3.55
CA THR A 118 -24.96 4.42 4.06
C THR A 118 -24.08 3.84 2.95
N ILE A 119 -23.04 3.11 3.33
CA ILE A 119 -22.23 2.33 2.40
C ILE A 119 -23.07 1.18 1.85
N ARG A 120 -23.72 0.42 2.72
CA ARG A 120 -24.60 -0.69 2.32
C ARG A 120 -26.06 -0.23 2.31
N ARG A 121 -26.83 -0.69 1.32
CA ARG A 121 -28.29 -0.54 1.31
C ARG A 121 -28.93 -1.05 2.60
N GLN A 122 -29.87 -0.31 3.15
CA GLN A 122 -30.61 -0.69 4.35
C GLN A 122 -32.06 -1.03 3.99
N ASN A 123 -32.67 -1.90 4.78
CA ASN A 123 -34.08 -2.28 4.63
C ASN A 123 -34.99 -1.36 5.45
N GLU A 124 -34.82 -0.06 5.29
CA GLU A 124 -35.66 0.96 5.91
C GLU A 124 -35.67 2.23 5.04
N THR A 125 -36.66 3.08 5.26
CA THR A 125 -36.83 4.32 4.49
C THR A 125 -36.38 5.55 5.27
N ILE A 126 -36.22 6.65 4.55
CA ILE A 126 -35.89 7.95 5.15
C ILE A 126 -36.93 8.41 6.18
N PHE A 127 -38.21 8.03 6.00
CA PHE A 127 -39.31 8.39 6.91
C PHE A 127 -39.38 7.52 8.17
N GLN A 128 -38.63 6.42 8.22
CA GLN A 128 -38.59 5.52 9.38
C GLN A 128 -37.34 5.75 10.22
N GLY A 129 -36.16 5.63 9.59
CA GLY A 129 -34.87 5.67 10.28
C GLY A 129 -33.97 6.83 9.87
N GLY A 130 -34.45 7.74 9.01
CA GLY A 130 -33.62 8.79 8.43
C GLY A 130 -32.58 8.28 7.44
N ILE A 131 -32.72 7.04 6.93
CA ILE A 131 -31.76 6.44 6.01
C ILE A 131 -32.12 6.75 4.57
N SER A 132 -31.17 7.32 3.85
CA SER A 132 -31.33 7.68 2.44
C SER A 132 -31.27 6.42 1.56
N PRO A 133 -32.13 6.31 0.53
CA PRO A 133 -32.01 5.24 -0.46
C PRO A 133 -30.80 5.43 -1.39
N PHE A 134 -30.16 6.61 -1.37
CA PHE A 134 -28.94 6.90 -2.13
C PHE A 134 -27.70 6.42 -1.37
N SER A 135 -27.59 5.10 -1.18
CA SER A 135 -26.39 4.45 -0.65
C SER A 135 -25.19 4.59 -1.60
N LEU A 136 -23.97 4.30 -1.13
CA LEU A 136 -22.73 4.56 -1.88
C LEU A 136 -22.72 3.93 -3.28
N ASP A 137 -23.29 2.73 -3.45
CA ASP A 137 -23.40 2.08 -4.74
C ASP A 137 -24.37 2.82 -5.68
N ILE A 138 -25.46 3.37 -5.14
CA ILE A 138 -26.39 4.24 -5.88
C ILE A 138 -25.71 5.55 -6.28
N GLN A 139 -24.99 6.20 -5.37
CA GLN A 139 -24.22 7.41 -5.68
C GLN A 139 -23.17 7.12 -6.77
N THR A 140 -22.54 5.96 -6.72
CA THR A 140 -21.60 5.49 -7.75
C THR A 140 -22.30 5.31 -9.11
N ILE A 141 -23.50 4.74 -9.14
CA ILE A 141 -24.31 4.62 -10.37
C ILE A 141 -24.70 6.00 -10.91
N GLN A 142 -25.09 6.93 -10.04
CA GLN A 142 -25.40 8.31 -10.43
C GLN A 142 -24.20 8.98 -11.11
N PHE A 143 -22.99 8.81 -10.55
CA PHE A 143 -21.76 9.31 -11.19
C PHE A 143 -21.51 8.67 -12.56
N ILE A 144 -21.68 7.36 -12.68
CA ILE A 144 -21.47 6.66 -13.96
C ILE A 144 -22.45 7.18 -15.03
N GLN A 145 -23.72 7.35 -14.67
CA GLN A 145 -24.73 7.93 -15.57
C GLN A 145 -24.41 9.38 -15.92
N PHE A 146 -24.10 10.21 -14.93
CA PHE A 146 -23.70 11.60 -15.10
C PHE A 146 -22.54 11.70 -16.10
N LYS A 147 -21.46 10.95 -15.86
CA LYS A 147 -20.29 10.92 -16.74
C LYS A 147 -20.65 10.49 -18.16
N SER A 148 -21.45 9.44 -18.31
CA SER A 148 -21.87 8.95 -19.64
C SER A 148 -22.64 10.02 -20.41
N ARG A 149 -23.60 10.70 -19.75
CA ARG A 149 -24.39 11.76 -20.37
C ARG A 149 -23.56 12.98 -20.72
N VAL A 150 -22.61 13.36 -19.85
CA VAL A 150 -21.67 14.43 -20.18
C VAL A 150 -20.90 14.05 -21.44
N ILE A 151 -20.26 12.87 -21.50
CA ILE A 151 -19.48 12.43 -22.67
C ILE A 151 -20.33 12.45 -23.95
N ASP A 152 -21.57 11.96 -23.88
CA ASP A 152 -22.52 11.96 -24.98
C ASP A 152 -22.79 13.37 -25.50
N LEU A 153 -23.07 14.34 -24.62
CA LEU A 153 -23.25 15.74 -25.02
C LEU A 153 -22.01 16.36 -25.68
N TRP A 154 -20.81 15.84 -25.39
CA TRP A 154 -19.56 16.25 -26.06
C TRP A 154 -19.34 15.59 -27.42
N HIS A 155 -20.16 14.61 -27.83
CA HIS A 155 -20.06 13.91 -29.11
C HIS A 155 -20.31 14.86 -30.30
N PRO A 156 -19.61 14.68 -31.45
CA PRO A 156 -19.82 15.50 -32.65
C PRO A 156 -21.26 15.51 -33.17
N ASP A 157 -22.03 14.44 -32.91
CA ASP A 157 -23.44 14.33 -33.31
C ASP A 157 -24.39 15.25 -32.52
N HIS A 158 -23.89 15.89 -31.46
CA HIS A 158 -24.62 16.88 -30.65
C HIS A 158 -23.97 18.27 -30.72
N PRO A 159 -23.91 18.91 -31.91
CA PRO A 159 -23.22 20.18 -32.08
C PRO A 159 -23.93 21.36 -31.38
N THR A 160 -25.24 21.23 -31.11
CA THR A 160 -26.06 22.26 -30.47
C THR A 160 -26.19 22.10 -28.95
N ALA A 161 -25.57 21.07 -28.35
CA ALA A 161 -25.63 20.87 -26.90
C ALA A 161 -24.92 22.01 -26.16
N ASP A 162 -25.58 22.59 -25.15
CA ASP A 162 -24.96 23.56 -24.25
C ASP A 162 -23.98 22.86 -23.32
N LYS A 163 -22.70 23.23 -23.42
CA LYS A 163 -21.58 22.68 -22.65
C LYS A 163 -21.05 23.69 -21.62
N SER A 164 -21.69 24.86 -21.49
CA SER A 164 -21.21 25.98 -20.68
C SER A 164 -21.10 25.67 -19.20
N GLN A 165 -21.91 24.72 -18.71
CA GLN A 165 -21.93 24.26 -17.31
C GLN A 165 -21.37 22.84 -17.13
N LEU A 166 -20.72 22.26 -18.16
CA LEU A 166 -20.27 20.87 -18.13
C LEU A 166 -18.74 20.76 -18.17
N GLN A 167 -18.19 19.80 -17.43
CA GLN A 167 -16.77 19.48 -17.49
C GLN A 167 -16.42 18.79 -18.82
N ARG A 168 -15.19 19.00 -19.31
CA ARG A 168 -14.66 18.27 -20.47
C ARG A 168 -14.44 16.77 -20.16
N PRO A 169 -14.68 15.86 -21.11
CA PRO A 169 -14.49 14.41 -20.91
C PRO A 169 -13.12 13.99 -20.36
N ASP A 170 -12.03 14.63 -20.81
CA ASP A 170 -10.67 14.27 -20.37
C ASP A 170 -10.36 14.70 -18.93
N ASP A 171 -11.11 15.66 -18.41
CA ASP A 171 -10.89 16.27 -17.10
C ASP A 171 -11.44 15.41 -15.96
N PHE A 172 -12.33 14.44 -16.22
CA PHE A 172 -12.78 13.44 -15.24
C PHE A 172 -11.60 12.69 -14.58
N SER A 173 -10.54 12.41 -15.35
CA SER A 173 -9.35 11.70 -14.84
C SER A 173 -8.41 12.59 -14.02
N LYS A 174 -8.63 13.91 -14.04
CA LYS A 174 -7.87 14.95 -13.34
C LYS A 174 -8.64 15.52 -12.15
N ALA A 175 -9.83 14.98 -11.86
CA ALA A 175 -10.66 15.37 -10.72
C ALA A 175 -10.23 14.64 -9.43
N LEU A 176 -10.54 15.25 -8.30
CA LEU A 176 -10.41 14.65 -6.97
C LEU A 176 -11.72 13.99 -6.55
N PHE A 177 -11.67 12.73 -6.14
CA PHE A 177 -12.82 11.97 -5.68
C PHE A 177 -12.81 11.91 -4.16
N THR A 178 -13.73 12.60 -3.50
CA THR A 178 -13.81 12.67 -2.03
C THR A 178 -14.89 11.73 -1.53
N ILE A 179 -14.61 11.02 -0.43
CA ILE A 179 -15.55 10.06 0.16
C ILE A 179 -15.60 10.24 1.68
N ASP A 180 -16.76 10.66 2.21
CA ASP A 180 -17.07 10.74 3.66
C ASP A 180 -18.38 10.00 3.96
N ILE A 181 -18.26 8.73 4.34
CA ILE A 181 -19.41 7.84 4.55
C ILE A 181 -19.09 6.69 5.51
N GLY A 182 -20.13 6.14 6.15
CA GLY A 182 -20.06 4.96 7.01
C GLY A 182 -20.56 5.22 8.44
N GLN A 183 -20.71 6.48 8.84
CA GLN A 183 -21.29 6.85 10.14
C GLN A 183 -22.72 6.30 10.29
N ASN A 184 -23.54 6.42 9.24
CA ASN A 184 -24.91 5.94 9.26
C ASN A 184 -25.00 4.41 9.30
N ASP A 185 -24.08 3.66 8.69
CA ASP A 185 -24.06 2.19 8.79
C ASP A 185 -23.88 1.74 10.25
N LEU A 186 -23.01 2.43 11.00
CA LEU A 186 -22.82 2.17 12.43
C LEU A 186 -24.05 2.61 13.25
N SER A 187 -24.64 3.76 12.92
CA SER A 187 -25.87 4.26 13.58
C SER A 187 -27.02 3.25 13.44
N VAL A 188 -27.26 2.73 12.24
CA VAL A 188 -28.24 1.67 11.99
C VAL A 188 -27.88 0.42 12.79
N GLY A 189 -26.61 0.03 12.78
CA GLY A 189 -26.11 -1.10 13.55
C GLY A 189 -26.39 -0.98 15.05
N PHE A 190 -26.14 0.19 15.65
CA PHE A 190 -26.40 0.42 17.08
C PHE A 190 -27.88 0.36 17.44
N ARG A 191 -28.77 0.73 16.52
CA ARG A 191 -30.22 0.67 16.71
C ARG A 191 -30.80 -0.72 16.51
N THR A 192 -30.24 -1.51 15.60
CA THR A 192 -30.89 -2.73 15.08
C THR A 192 -30.17 -4.03 15.40
N LEU A 193 -28.89 -3.99 15.79
CA LEU A 193 -28.04 -5.17 15.96
C LEU A 193 -27.44 -5.25 17.37
N SER A 194 -27.15 -6.47 17.81
CA SER A 194 -26.27 -6.69 18.96
C SER A 194 -24.82 -6.29 18.62
N LYS A 195 -24.01 -6.10 19.66
CA LYS A 195 -22.57 -5.78 19.51
C LYS A 195 -21.83 -6.78 18.63
N GLN A 196 -22.04 -8.06 18.86
CA GLN A 196 -21.37 -9.13 18.12
C GLN A 196 -21.81 -9.13 16.65
N GLN A 197 -23.10 -8.93 16.39
CA GLN A 197 -23.64 -8.85 15.02
C GLN A 197 -23.10 -7.63 14.27
N LEU A 198 -23.01 -6.47 14.91
CA LEU A 198 -22.45 -5.27 14.29
C LEU A 198 -20.97 -5.45 13.95
N LEU A 199 -20.17 -5.99 14.88
CA LEU A 199 -18.76 -6.31 14.60
C LEU A 199 -18.61 -7.31 13.44
N ALA A 200 -19.49 -8.31 13.37
CA ALA A 200 -19.50 -9.28 12.27
C ALA A 200 -19.94 -8.68 10.93
N ALA A 201 -20.70 -7.57 10.93
CA ALA A 201 -21.15 -6.88 9.73
C ALA A 201 -20.10 -5.91 9.15
N ILE A 202 -19.13 -5.43 9.95
CA ILE A 202 -18.09 -4.47 9.48
C ILE A 202 -17.36 -4.96 8.22
N PRO A 203 -16.88 -6.23 8.13
CA PRO A 203 -16.18 -6.69 6.93
C PRO A 203 -17.02 -6.60 5.65
N ASP A 204 -18.32 -6.86 5.75
CA ASP A 204 -19.28 -6.78 4.65
C ASP A 204 -19.50 -5.32 4.21
N ILE A 205 -19.73 -4.40 5.16
CA ILE A 205 -19.83 -2.96 4.88
C ILE A 205 -18.56 -2.46 4.16
N ILE A 206 -17.38 -2.84 4.65
CA ILE A 206 -16.09 -2.48 4.02
C ILE A 206 -15.92 -3.13 2.64
N ASN A 207 -16.50 -4.31 2.39
CA ASN A 207 -16.50 -4.92 1.06
C ASN A 207 -17.31 -4.09 0.06
N GLU A 208 -18.49 -3.63 0.43
CA GLU A 208 -19.32 -2.78 -0.44
C GLU A 208 -18.67 -1.41 -0.71
N PHE A 209 -18.02 -0.83 0.30
CA PHE A 209 -17.16 0.34 0.11
C PHE A 209 -16.08 0.07 -0.96
N THR A 210 -15.38 -1.07 -0.83
CA THR A 210 -14.32 -1.46 -1.77
C THR A 210 -14.85 -1.64 -3.19
N ASN A 211 -16.06 -2.20 -3.34
CA ASN A 211 -16.71 -2.40 -4.63
C ASN A 211 -16.99 -1.06 -5.32
N SER A 212 -17.52 -0.09 -4.58
CA SER A 212 -17.79 1.25 -5.09
C SER A 212 -16.51 1.96 -5.55
N ILE A 213 -15.43 1.91 -4.76
CA ILE A 213 -14.12 2.48 -5.17
C ILE A 213 -13.58 1.83 -6.45
N ARG A 214 -13.73 0.50 -6.60
CA ARG A 214 -13.31 -0.21 -7.83
C ARG A 214 -14.14 0.22 -9.04
N GLN A 215 -15.44 0.44 -8.86
CA GLN A 215 -16.31 0.90 -9.94
C GLN A 215 -15.96 2.33 -10.36
N LEU A 216 -15.78 3.25 -9.41
CA LEU A 216 -15.29 4.61 -9.72
C LEU A 216 -13.95 4.56 -10.47
N TYR A 217 -13.01 3.72 -10.02
CA TYR A 217 -11.73 3.53 -10.70
C TYR A 217 -11.88 3.00 -12.14
N LYS A 218 -12.74 1.99 -12.35
CA LYS A 218 -13.06 1.45 -13.68
C LYS A 218 -13.62 2.53 -14.60
N HIS A 219 -14.39 3.46 -14.04
CA HIS A 219 -14.97 4.60 -14.75
C HIS A 219 -14.08 5.85 -14.74
N GLY A 220 -12.78 5.71 -14.51
CA GLY A 220 -11.79 6.76 -14.77
C GLY A 220 -11.42 7.62 -13.57
N ALA A 221 -11.91 7.32 -12.37
CA ALA A 221 -11.43 7.98 -11.15
C ALA A 221 -9.97 7.60 -10.87
N ARG A 222 -9.15 8.59 -10.51
CA ARG A 222 -7.70 8.42 -10.35
C ARG A 222 -7.18 8.93 -9.01
N SER A 223 -7.75 9.99 -8.45
CA SER A 223 -7.30 10.56 -7.18
C SER A 223 -8.42 10.47 -6.16
N PHE A 224 -8.19 9.76 -5.05
CA PHE A 224 -9.19 9.50 -4.01
C PHE A 224 -8.75 10.10 -2.66
N TRP A 225 -9.66 10.79 -1.99
CA TRP A 225 -9.52 11.37 -0.65
C TRP A 225 -10.61 10.80 0.25
N ILE A 226 -10.25 9.76 1.02
CA ILE A 226 -11.18 8.91 1.75
C ILE A 226 -11.10 9.25 3.24
N HIS A 227 -12.17 9.79 3.80
CA HIS A 227 -12.31 9.98 5.23
C HIS A 227 -12.70 8.66 5.90
N ASN A 228 -12.21 8.46 7.11
CA ASN A 228 -12.75 7.45 8.02
C ASN A 228 -14.00 8.00 8.73
N THR A 229 -14.69 7.19 9.54
CA THR A 229 -15.88 7.68 10.26
C THR A 229 -15.51 8.42 11.54
N GLY A 230 -16.31 9.41 11.94
CA GLY A 230 -16.10 10.20 13.15
C GLY A 230 -16.37 9.44 14.46
N PRO A 231 -16.13 10.07 15.62
CA PRO A 231 -16.41 9.49 16.93
C PRO A 231 -17.92 9.49 17.21
N VAL A 232 -18.62 8.46 16.71
CA VAL A 232 -20.10 8.35 16.78
C VAL A 232 -20.63 8.43 18.21
N GLY A 233 -19.91 7.86 19.18
CA GLY A 233 -20.30 7.92 20.59
C GLY A 233 -20.17 9.29 21.23
N CYS A 234 -19.56 10.27 20.55
CA CYS A 234 -19.47 11.65 21.02
C CYS A 234 -20.56 12.57 20.44
N LEU A 235 -21.44 12.07 19.57
CA LEU A 235 -22.55 12.86 19.05
C LEU A 235 -23.53 13.17 20.19
N PRO A 236 -23.91 14.44 20.44
CA PRO A 236 -24.83 14.77 21.53
C PRO A 236 -26.13 13.97 21.50
N VAL A 237 -26.68 13.70 20.31
CA VAL A 237 -27.91 12.91 20.15
C VAL A 237 -27.84 11.52 20.79
N THR A 238 -26.65 10.91 20.83
CA THR A 238 -26.46 9.58 21.43
C THR A 238 -26.51 9.62 22.95
N THR A 239 -26.28 10.80 23.55
CA THR A 239 -26.17 11.01 25.00
C THR A 239 -27.41 11.63 25.63
N PHE A 240 -28.35 12.19 24.84
CA PHE A 240 -29.53 12.89 25.35
C PHE A 240 -30.32 12.12 26.41
N ASN A 241 -30.48 10.81 26.23
CA ASN A 241 -31.24 9.95 27.13
C ASN A 241 -30.38 9.16 28.12
N VAL A 242 -29.09 9.45 28.23
CA VAL A 242 -28.17 8.72 29.12
C VAL A 242 -28.29 9.29 30.55
N LYS A 243 -28.96 8.55 31.44
CA LYS A 243 -29.12 8.90 32.86
C LYS A 243 -28.38 7.91 33.75
N GLY A 244 -27.60 8.41 34.71
CA GLY A 244 -26.87 7.59 35.69
C GLY A 244 -26.04 6.46 35.08
N PRO A 245 -25.18 6.72 34.08
CA PRO A 245 -24.44 5.67 33.40
C PRO A 245 -23.53 4.90 34.37
N LYS A 246 -23.48 3.56 34.22
CA LYS A 246 -22.56 2.73 35.00
C LYS A 246 -21.11 3.19 34.76
N PRO A 247 -20.21 3.08 35.77
CA PRO A 247 -18.80 3.39 35.58
C PRO A 247 -18.22 2.67 34.35
N GLY A 248 -17.52 3.42 33.49
CA GLY A 248 -16.91 2.92 32.26
C GLY A 248 -17.82 2.88 31.02
N TYR A 249 -19.11 3.26 31.14
CA TYR A 249 -20.00 3.41 29.98
C TYR A 249 -19.62 4.62 29.12
N LEU A 250 -19.38 5.77 29.77
CA LEU A 250 -18.80 6.95 29.13
C LEU A 250 -17.29 6.95 29.30
N ASP A 251 -16.58 7.52 28.33
CA ASP A 251 -15.17 7.89 28.50
C ASP A 251 -15.02 9.18 29.34
N LYS A 252 -13.78 9.60 29.61
CA LYS A 252 -13.50 10.78 30.44
C LYS A 252 -14.01 12.10 29.86
N TYR A 253 -14.39 12.13 28.58
CA TYR A 253 -14.94 13.30 27.92
C TYR A 253 -16.46 13.23 27.79
N GLY A 254 -17.11 12.16 28.27
CA GLY A 254 -18.56 12.02 28.20
C GLY A 254 -19.08 11.34 26.94
N CYS A 255 -18.20 10.74 26.12
CA CYS A 255 -18.61 10.00 24.94
C CYS A 255 -18.93 8.53 25.28
N ILE A 256 -19.90 7.93 24.59
CA ILE A 256 -20.24 6.50 24.74
C ILE A 256 -19.08 5.64 24.24
N ARG A 257 -18.36 5.02 25.18
CA ARG A 257 -17.12 4.29 24.92
C ARG A 257 -17.31 3.12 23.95
N TYR A 258 -18.40 2.39 24.12
CA TYR A 258 -18.70 1.23 23.27
C TYR A 258 -18.89 1.61 21.79
N GLN A 259 -19.62 2.71 21.51
CA GLN A 259 -19.85 3.16 20.14
C GLN A 259 -18.56 3.66 19.49
N ASN A 260 -17.75 4.42 20.24
CA ASN A 260 -16.42 4.86 19.78
C ASN A 260 -15.48 3.69 19.51
N ASN A 261 -15.49 2.64 20.34
CA ASN A 261 -14.68 1.44 20.09
C ASN A 261 -15.05 0.72 18.78
N ILE A 262 -16.34 0.67 18.44
CA ILE A 262 -16.79 0.11 17.16
C ILE A 262 -16.42 1.01 15.99
N ALA A 263 -16.54 2.33 16.12
CA ALA A 263 -16.06 3.27 15.11
C ALA A 263 -14.54 3.12 14.85
N ILE A 264 -13.74 2.96 15.91
CA ILE A 264 -12.29 2.70 15.80
C ILE A 264 -12.02 1.37 15.08
N GLU A 265 -12.76 0.30 15.39
CA GLU A 265 -12.58 -0.99 14.72
C GLU A 265 -12.99 -0.92 13.23
N PHE A 266 -14.09 -0.24 12.91
CA PHE A 266 -14.47 0.06 11.53
C PHE A 266 -13.35 0.83 10.80
N ASN A 267 -12.82 1.89 11.41
CA ASN A 267 -11.76 2.71 10.85
C ASN A 267 -10.45 1.94 10.61
N LYS A 268 -10.11 1.03 11.53
CA LYS A 268 -8.96 0.12 11.40
C LYS A 268 -9.12 -0.81 10.20
N GLN A 269 -10.29 -1.43 10.04
CA GLN A 269 -10.55 -2.31 8.89
C GLN A 269 -10.61 -1.53 7.57
N LEU A 270 -11.19 -0.33 7.57
CA LEU A 270 -11.19 0.58 6.42
C LEU A 270 -9.77 0.95 6.00
N LYS A 271 -8.91 1.37 6.95
CA LYS A 271 -7.50 1.72 6.66
C LYS A 271 -6.75 0.54 6.05
N ALA A 272 -6.88 -0.65 6.63
CA ALA A 272 -6.28 -1.87 6.10
C ALA A 272 -6.78 -2.19 4.68
N ARG A 273 -8.06 -1.91 4.39
CA ARG A 273 -8.64 -2.11 3.06
C ARG A 273 -8.16 -1.08 2.05
N VAL A 274 -8.07 0.19 2.43
CA VAL A 274 -7.52 1.27 1.60
C VAL A 274 -6.07 0.99 1.24
N PHE A 275 -5.27 0.50 2.19
CA PHE A 275 -3.89 0.05 1.91
C PHE A 275 -3.85 -1.05 0.84
N LYS A 276 -4.74 -2.05 0.93
CA LYS A 276 -4.88 -3.09 -0.11
C LYS A 276 -5.31 -2.50 -1.45
N LEU A 277 -6.27 -1.56 -1.46
CA LEU A 277 -6.72 -0.88 -2.68
C LEU A 277 -5.57 -0.11 -3.37
N ARG A 278 -4.74 0.62 -2.63
CA ARG A 278 -3.53 1.30 -3.17
C ARG A 278 -2.62 0.33 -3.93
N SER A 279 -2.47 -0.90 -3.44
CA SER A 279 -1.64 -1.91 -4.11
C SER A 279 -2.27 -2.50 -5.38
N LYS A 280 -3.60 -2.52 -5.47
CA LYS A 280 -4.36 -3.12 -6.58
C LYS A 280 -4.72 -2.12 -7.67
N LEU A 281 -4.95 -0.86 -7.31
CA LEU A 281 -5.36 0.21 -8.23
C LEU A 281 -4.12 1.04 -8.59
N THR A 282 -3.21 0.46 -9.36
CA THR A 282 -1.85 1.00 -9.59
C THR A 282 -1.82 2.35 -10.30
N ASN A 283 -2.88 2.69 -11.03
CA ASN A 283 -3.02 4.00 -11.68
C ASN A 283 -3.87 4.98 -10.85
N ALA A 284 -4.08 4.72 -9.56
CA ALA A 284 -4.80 5.61 -8.65
C ALA A 284 -3.95 6.03 -7.45
N ALA A 285 -4.09 7.30 -7.05
CA ALA A 285 -3.63 7.82 -5.78
C ALA A 285 -4.80 7.73 -4.80
N ILE A 286 -4.60 7.06 -3.67
CA ILE A 286 -5.65 6.87 -2.67
C ILE A 286 -5.12 7.30 -1.31
N THR A 287 -5.64 8.41 -0.82
CA THR A 287 -5.26 9.01 0.46
C THR A 287 -6.35 8.69 1.48
N TYR A 288 -5.95 8.05 2.58
CA TYR A 288 -6.81 7.84 3.75
C TYR A 288 -6.67 9.03 4.69
N VAL A 289 -7.76 9.51 5.26
CA VAL A 289 -7.79 10.71 6.11
C VAL A 289 -8.47 10.36 7.43
N ASP A 290 -7.75 10.57 8.52
CA ASP A 290 -8.19 10.28 9.87
C ASP A 290 -9.01 11.44 10.46
N ILE A 291 -10.25 11.58 9.97
CA ILE A 291 -11.21 12.58 10.46
C ILE A 291 -11.65 12.26 11.90
N TYR A 292 -11.63 10.99 12.31
CA TYR A 292 -11.92 10.57 13.69
C TYR A 292 -11.02 11.31 14.68
N THR A 293 -9.70 11.25 14.45
CA THR A 293 -8.71 11.86 15.35
C THR A 293 -8.87 13.38 15.41
N ALA A 294 -9.12 14.04 14.28
CA ALA A 294 -9.39 15.47 14.22
C ALA A 294 -10.65 15.84 15.04
N LYS A 295 -11.79 15.20 14.74
CA LYS A 295 -13.06 15.45 15.43
C LYS A 295 -12.95 15.16 16.93
N TYR A 296 -12.34 14.04 17.32
CA TYR A 296 -12.18 13.68 18.74
C TYR A 296 -11.27 14.65 19.49
N LYS A 297 -10.20 15.16 18.85
CA LYS A 297 -9.32 16.18 19.43
C LYS A 297 -10.06 17.49 19.69
N LEU A 298 -10.87 17.95 18.74
CA LEU A 298 -11.72 19.13 18.93
C LEU A 298 -12.70 18.95 20.09
N ILE A 299 -13.39 17.80 20.14
CA ILE A 299 -14.41 17.49 21.16
C ILE A 299 -13.77 17.46 22.56
N SER A 300 -12.69 16.69 22.70
CA SER A 300 -12.00 16.48 23.99
C SER A 300 -11.35 17.74 24.55
N ASN A 301 -10.98 18.72 23.71
CA ASN A 301 -10.34 19.98 24.11
C ASN A 301 -11.19 21.21 23.71
N SER A 302 -12.50 21.05 23.56
CA SER A 302 -13.43 22.08 23.06
C SER A 302 -13.26 23.44 23.75
N LYS A 303 -13.18 23.44 25.08
CA LYS A 303 -12.98 24.66 25.89
C LYS A 303 -11.67 25.38 25.59
N GLU A 304 -10.58 24.63 25.37
CA GLU A 304 -9.26 25.20 25.09
C GLU A 304 -9.24 25.89 23.71
N TYR A 305 -10.02 25.38 22.77
CA TYR A 305 -10.17 25.95 21.43
C TYR A 305 -11.26 27.03 21.34
N GLY A 306 -11.77 27.52 22.47
CA GLY A 306 -12.77 28.60 22.52
C GLY A 306 -14.21 28.16 22.30
N PHE A 307 -14.48 26.85 22.20
CA PHE A 307 -15.83 26.31 22.14
C PHE A 307 -16.41 26.08 23.54
N LYS A 308 -17.74 26.16 23.63
CA LYS A 308 -18.49 25.70 24.79
C LYS A 308 -18.40 24.17 24.93
N ASN A 309 -19.00 23.65 25.99
CA ASN A 309 -19.11 22.21 26.22
C ASN A 309 -19.62 21.51 24.94
N HIS A 310 -18.86 20.54 24.43
CA HIS A 310 -19.16 19.83 23.19
C HIS A 310 -20.50 19.06 23.21
N LEU A 311 -21.04 18.72 24.39
CA LEU A 311 -22.37 18.11 24.54
C LEU A 311 -23.52 19.11 24.38
N LYS A 312 -23.23 20.42 24.38
CA LYS A 312 -24.23 21.45 24.11
C LYS A 312 -24.44 21.57 22.60
N VAL A 313 -25.70 21.56 22.21
CA VAL A 313 -26.17 21.71 20.83
C VAL A 313 -26.56 23.17 20.61
N CYS A 314 -26.17 23.75 19.47
CA CYS A 314 -26.50 25.14 19.17
C CYS A 314 -27.95 25.32 18.69
N CYS A 315 -28.43 24.45 17.80
CA CYS A 315 -29.74 24.56 17.17
C CYS A 315 -30.68 23.44 17.59
N GLY A 316 -31.89 23.82 18.00
CA GLY A 316 -32.87 22.92 18.58
C GLY A 316 -33.08 23.15 20.07
N HIS A 317 -34.06 22.45 20.63
CA HIS A 317 -34.36 22.47 22.06
C HIS A 317 -34.23 21.04 22.61
N HIS A 318 -33.28 20.82 23.52
CA HIS A 318 -32.92 19.50 24.04
C HIS A 318 -32.76 19.55 25.57
N GLU A 319 -33.82 19.95 26.27
CA GLU A 319 -33.83 20.14 27.72
C GLU A 319 -34.90 19.27 28.38
N ASN A 320 -34.62 18.75 29.58
CA ASN A 320 -35.57 17.98 30.39
C ASN A 320 -36.28 16.84 29.63
N ASP A 321 -35.51 16.06 28.85
CA ASP A 321 -36.00 14.96 27.98
C ASP A 321 -36.97 15.40 26.86
N VAL A 322 -37.12 16.70 26.61
CA VAL A 322 -37.89 17.23 25.49
C VAL A 322 -36.94 17.57 24.36
N HIS A 323 -37.20 17.00 23.17
CA HIS A 323 -36.37 17.17 21.98
C HIS A 323 -37.18 17.75 20.82
N ILE A 324 -36.91 19.01 20.50
CA ILE A 324 -37.41 19.70 19.31
C ILE A 324 -36.20 19.93 18.42
N PHE A 325 -36.14 19.21 17.30
CA PHE A 325 -35.03 19.32 16.36
C PHE A 325 -34.94 20.70 15.72
N CYS A 326 -33.73 21.06 15.29
CA CYS A 326 -33.41 22.34 14.67
C CYS A 326 -34.40 22.70 13.53
N GLY A 327 -34.94 23.92 13.57
CA GLY A 327 -35.89 24.43 12.57
C GLY A 327 -37.33 23.95 12.74
N ASN A 328 -37.63 23.07 13.70
CA ASN A 328 -38.99 22.61 13.97
C ASN A 328 -39.64 23.38 15.13
N THR A 329 -40.97 23.41 15.13
CA THR A 329 -41.77 23.89 16.28
C THR A 329 -42.38 22.71 17.00
N GLY A 330 -42.21 22.66 18.31
CA GLY A 330 -42.83 21.65 19.18
C GLY A 330 -43.58 22.31 20.33
N ILE A 331 -44.15 21.48 21.21
CA ILE A 331 -44.84 21.94 22.41
C ILE A 331 -44.02 21.52 23.63
N VAL A 332 -43.69 22.48 24.50
CA VAL A 332 -43.03 22.25 25.79
C VAL A 332 -43.92 22.85 26.87
N ASN A 333 -44.38 22.02 27.81
CA ASN A 333 -45.27 22.44 28.91
C ASN A 333 -46.49 23.26 28.42
N GLY A 334 -47.12 22.83 27.33
CA GLY A 334 -48.29 23.50 26.74
C GLY A 334 -47.98 24.74 25.89
N THR A 335 -46.72 25.19 25.82
CA THR A 335 -46.30 26.36 25.05
C THR A 335 -45.61 25.95 23.75
N LYS A 336 -45.90 26.63 22.64
CA LYS A 336 -45.17 26.42 21.38
C LYS A 336 -43.74 26.95 21.52
N VAL A 337 -42.76 26.09 21.31
CA VAL A 337 -41.33 26.42 21.35
C VAL A 337 -40.74 26.12 19.98
N PHE A 338 -40.00 27.09 19.43
CA PHE A 338 -39.25 26.92 18.21
C PHE A 338 -37.83 26.44 18.53
N GLY A 339 -37.41 25.33 17.92
CA GLY A 339 -36.05 24.80 17.99
C GLY A 339 -35.07 25.65 17.15
N GLY A 340 -34.88 26.89 17.55
CA GLY A 340 -34.03 27.86 16.84
C GLY A 340 -32.54 27.66 17.08
N ALA A 341 -31.74 28.46 16.39
CA ALA A 341 -30.30 28.53 16.56
C ALA A 341 -29.91 29.30 17.83
N CYS A 342 -28.77 28.95 18.42
CA CYS A 342 -28.14 29.72 19.49
C CYS A 342 -27.63 31.07 18.97
N ALA A 343 -27.44 32.03 19.88
CA ALA A 343 -27.03 33.39 19.52
C ALA A 343 -25.65 33.47 18.84
N ASP A 344 -24.74 32.57 19.20
CA ASP A 344 -23.39 32.51 18.63
C ASP A 344 -23.01 31.07 18.26
N PRO A 345 -23.27 30.65 17.01
CA PRO A 345 -22.90 29.32 16.53
C PRO A 345 -21.39 29.06 16.53
N SER A 346 -20.55 30.11 16.46
CA SER A 346 -19.08 29.95 16.41
C SER A 346 -18.50 29.39 17.69
N ALA A 347 -19.21 29.55 18.81
CA ALA A 347 -18.84 29.02 20.11
C ALA A 347 -19.28 27.56 20.35
N TYR A 348 -19.87 26.85 19.38
CA TYR A 348 -20.38 25.48 19.57
C TYR A 348 -19.71 24.50 18.61
N VAL A 349 -19.43 23.28 19.09
CA VAL A 349 -18.93 22.20 18.24
C VAL A 349 -20.08 21.59 17.43
N SER A 350 -21.20 21.29 18.08
CA SER A 350 -22.36 20.66 17.46
C SER A 350 -23.43 21.67 17.08
N TRP A 351 -23.87 21.59 15.83
CA TRP A 351 -24.97 22.38 15.30
C TRP A 351 -26.32 21.85 15.81
N ASP A 352 -26.70 20.62 15.47
CA ASP A 352 -28.05 20.07 15.71
C ASP A 352 -28.05 18.76 16.53
N GLY A 353 -26.91 18.41 17.13
CA GLY A 353 -26.71 17.18 17.88
C GLY A 353 -26.14 16.02 17.06
N VAL A 354 -26.05 16.17 15.73
CA VAL A 354 -25.41 15.22 14.81
C VAL A 354 -24.28 15.89 14.03
N HIS A 355 -24.57 17.05 13.45
CA HIS A 355 -23.65 17.76 12.56
C HIS A 355 -22.82 18.79 13.33
N MET A 356 -21.66 19.13 12.78
CA MET A 356 -20.80 20.19 13.32
C MET A 356 -21.23 21.56 12.81
N THR A 357 -20.96 22.59 13.60
CA THR A 357 -21.09 23.98 13.15
C THR A 357 -20.07 24.29 12.06
N GLU A 358 -20.26 25.39 11.32
CA GLU A 358 -19.28 25.89 10.37
C GLU A 358 -17.92 26.11 11.02
N ALA A 359 -17.90 26.69 12.23
CA ALA A 359 -16.67 26.96 12.96
C ALA A 359 -15.91 25.67 13.30
N ALA A 360 -16.63 24.63 13.73
CA ALA A 360 -16.04 23.32 13.99
C ALA A 360 -15.62 22.60 12.69
N ASN A 361 -16.40 22.70 11.61
CA ASN A 361 -16.02 22.19 10.29
C ASN A 361 -14.73 22.85 9.78
N ARG A 362 -14.59 24.16 9.95
CA ARG A 362 -13.36 24.90 9.62
C ARG A 362 -12.17 24.37 10.41
N TRP A 363 -12.33 24.28 11.73
CA TRP A 363 -11.27 23.78 12.60
C TRP A 363 -10.81 22.39 12.17
N VAL A 364 -11.74 21.48 11.87
CA VAL A 364 -11.41 20.13 11.42
C VAL A 364 -10.74 20.15 10.05
N ALA A 365 -11.23 20.95 9.10
CA ALA A 365 -10.64 21.12 7.78
C ALA A 365 -9.18 21.59 7.86
N ASP A 366 -8.90 22.63 8.64
CA ASP A 366 -7.56 23.19 8.83
C ASP A 366 -6.55 22.14 9.37
N HIS A 367 -7.04 21.15 10.12
CA HIS A 367 -6.22 20.08 10.70
C HIS A 367 -6.03 18.85 9.81
N VAL A 368 -6.86 18.66 8.77
CA VAL A 368 -6.75 17.50 7.86
C VAL A 368 -6.23 17.84 6.47
N LEU A 369 -6.49 19.04 5.95
CA LEU A 369 -6.16 19.41 4.57
C LEU A 369 -4.65 19.55 4.33
N ASN A 370 -3.88 19.82 5.38
CA ASN A 370 -2.41 19.86 5.34
C ASN A 370 -1.75 18.47 5.25
N GLY A 371 -2.52 17.39 5.41
CA GLY A 371 -2.03 16.01 5.30
C GLY A 371 -1.46 15.42 6.59
N SER A 372 -1.40 16.16 7.69
CA SER A 372 -0.84 15.67 8.97
C SER A 372 -1.59 14.46 9.54
N LEU A 373 -2.89 14.37 9.24
CA LEU A 373 -3.76 13.25 9.61
C LEU A 373 -4.12 12.38 8.40
N SER A 374 -3.25 12.34 7.39
CA SER A 374 -3.45 11.55 6.18
C SER A 374 -2.43 10.42 6.05
N ASP A 375 -2.81 9.36 5.34
CA ASP A 375 -1.94 8.26 4.94
C ASP A 375 -2.09 8.03 3.42
N PRO A 376 -1.08 8.38 2.61
CA PRO A 376 0.21 8.97 3.04
C PRO A 376 0.05 10.41 3.60
N PRO A 377 1.01 10.91 4.40
CA PRO A 377 0.93 12.23 5.05
C PRO A 377 1.24 13.35 4.06
N ILE A 378 0.33 13.53 3.09
CA ILE A 378 0.43 14.53 2.03
C ILE A 378 -0.80 15.44 2.07
N PRO A 379 -0.63 16.76 1.85
CA PRO A 379 -1.76 17.68 1.78
C PRO A 379 -2.63 17.37 0.56
N VAL A 380 -3.90 17.77 0.61
CA VAL A 380 -4.86 17.56 -0.50
C VAL A 380 -4.39 18.22 -1.81
N THR A 381 -3.63 19.31 -1.71
CA THR A 381 -2.98 20.00 -2.84
C THR A 381 -1.91 19.16 -3.53
N HIS A 382 -1.58 17.96 -3.03
CA HIS A 382 -0.59 17.06 -3.60
C HIS A 382 -1.11 15.61 -3.75
N ALA A 383 -2.41 15.39 -3.53
CA ALA A 383 -3.03 14.05 -3.48
C ALA A 383 -3.39 13.46 -4.86
N PHE A 384 -2.50 13.54 -5.86
CA PHE A 384 -2.77 13.15 -7.26
C PHE A 384 -1.93 11.97 -7.79
N VAL A 385 -2.43 11.37 -8.88
CA VAL A 385 -1.68 10.45 -9.73
C VAL A 385 -0.70 11.26 -10.60
N ARG A 386 0.58 11.20 -10.27
CA ARG A 386 1.61 11.89 -11.04
C ARG A 386 1.76 11.28 -12.43
N ARG A 387 1.28 11.97 -13.48
CA ARG A 387 1.62 11.67 -14.88
C ARG A 387 3.00 12.26 -15.17
N GLY A 388 3.98 11.41 -15.45
CA GLY A 388 5.34 11.85 -15.86
C GLY A 388 6.32 12.17 -14.73
N GLU A 389 5.94 11.93 -13.48
CA GLU A 389 6.85 11.82 -12.35
C GLU A 389 6.47 10.54 -11.62
N GLY A 390 7.26 9.47 -11.75
CA GLY A 390 7.14 8.32 -10.88
C GLY A 390 7.46 8.77 -9.46
N GLY A 391 6.49 9.37 -8.78
CA GLY A 391 6.55 9.74 -7.39
C GLY A 391 6.97 8.50 -6.64
N SER A 392 8.20 8.57 -6.14
CA SER A 392 8.81 7.67 -5.18
C SER A 392 7.73 6.88 -4.43
N ARG A 393 7.67 5.57 -4.68
CA ARG A 393 7.25 4.65 -3.62
C ARG A 393 8.34 4.70 -2.54
N VAL A 394 8.38 5.80 -1.78
CA VAL A 394 8.61 5.68 -0.34
C VAL A 394 7.36 4.99 0.21
N ARG A 395 7.23 3.69 -0.08
CA ARG A 395 6.77 2.79 0.99
C ARG A 395 7.82 2.95 2.06
N GLU A 396 7.40 3.11 3.31
CA GLU A 396 8.25 3.14 4.50
C GLU A 396 9.50 2.25 4.33
N LEU A 397 10.56 2.86 3.80
CA LEU A 397 11.91 2.59 4.21
C LEU A 397 11.90 3.22 5.60
N PHE A 398 11.69 2.40 6.62
CA PHE A 398 12.42 2.68 7.85
C PHE A 398 13.87 2.85 7.43
N LEU A 399 14.42 4.03 7.74
CA LEU A 399 15.79 4.38 7.45
C LEU A 399 16.71 3.23 7.89
N LEU A 400 17.30 2.54 6.92
CA LEU A 400 18.64 1.97 7.03
C LEU A 400 19.63 3.15 7.16
N LYS A 401 19.55 3.87 8.29
CA LYS A 401 20.68 4.63 8.81
C LYS A 401 21.27 3.77 9.92
N ARG A 402 22.52 3.35 9.68
CA ARG A 402 23.41 2.56 10.53
C ARG A 402 22.99 2.44 12.01
N GLY A 403 22.92 1.19 12.48
CA GLY A 403 23.14 0.83 13.88
C GLY A 403 21.90 0.29 14.57
N LEU A 404 21.88 -1.03 14.75
CA LEU A 404 21.04 -1.81 15.67
C LEU A 404 19.64 -2.30 15.19
N PHE A 405 19.44 -3.59 15.50
CA PHE A 405 18.22 -4.45 15.52
C PHE A 405 17.75 -5.02 14.17
N ARG A 406 17.82 -6.34 13.88
CA ARG A 406 17.61 -7.57 14.70
C ARG A 406 16.19 -7.57 15.30
N PHE A 407 15.23 -8.22 14.63
CA PHE A 407 13.91 -8.50 15.20
C PHE A 407 13.83 -9.99 15.57
N GLN A 408 13.88 -10.26 16.87
CA GLN A 408 13.47 -11.51 17.49
C GLN A 408 12.31 -11.13 18.42
N ILE A 409 11.13 -11.75 18.23
CA ILE A 409 10.00 -11.59 19.16
C ILE A 409 10.11 -12.73 20.17
N THR A 410 10.58 -12.43 21.37
CA THR A 410 10.35 -13.28 22.55
C THR A 410 10.23 -12.43 23.81
N ASN A 411 9.14 -12.63 24.54
CA ASN A 411 8.99 -12.24 25.93
C ASN A 411 10.05 -12.98 26.77
N HIS A 412 10.96 -12.25 27.43
CA HIS A 412 11.35 -12.53 28.81
C HIS A 412 12.27 -11.44 29.36
N ILE A 413 11.96 -11.01 30.59
CA ILE A 413 12.76 -10.15 31.46
C ILE A 413 13.92 -10.98 32.02
N SER A 414 15.16 -10.48 31.95
CA SER A 414 16.15 -10.65 33.02
C SER A 414 17.25 -9.59 32.94
N SER A 415 17.78 -9.29 34.11
CA SER A 415 18.62 -8.17 34.52
C SER A 415 20.08 -8.26 34.06
N GLU A 416 20.64 -7.12 33.65
CA GLU A 416 21.92 -6.55 34.11
C GLU A 416 22.31 -5.39 33.18
N THR A 417 22.19 -4.14 33.65
CA THR A 417 22.62 -2.94 32.91
C THR A 417 23.60 -2.11 33.74
N SER A 418 24.78 -1.89 33.17
CA SER A 418 25.81 -0.98 33.65
C SER A 418 25.43 0.48 33.38
N GLY A 419 25.62 1.35 34.38
CA GLY A 419 25.03 2.69 34.54
C GLY A 419 25.42 3.82 33.57
N ILE A 420 25.69 3.55 32.29
CA ILE A 420 25.90 4.58 31.25
C ILE A 420 24.68 4.70 30.33
N GLU A 421 23.86 3.65 30.19
CA GLU A 421 22.66 3.68 29.33
C GLU A 421 21.47 4.44 29.95
N VAL A 422 21.44 4.60 31.27
CA VAL A 422 20.36 5.33 31.98
C VAL A 422 20.41 6.84 31.69
N LEU A 423 21.58 7.40 31.34
CA LEU A 423 21.72 8.84 31.11
C LEU A 423 21.24 9.28 29.72
N ILE A 424 21.26 8.40 28.71
CA ILE A 424 20.83 8.71 27.33
C ILE A 424 19.31 8.61 27.19
N VAL A 425 18.67 7.69 27.92
CA VAL A 425 17.20 7.54 27.91
C VAL A 425 16.52 8.74 28.59
N LEU A 426 17.11 9.31 29.64
CA LEU A 426 16.60 10.48 30.34
C LEU A 426 16.64 11.79 29.52
N VAL A 427 17.56 11.90 28.54
CA VAL A 427 17.69 13.09 27.67
C VAL A 427 16.67 13.06 26.51
N LEU A 428 16.26 11.88 26.04
CA LEU A 428 15.28 11.76 24.97
C LEU A 428 13.83 11.94 25.44
N ASP A 429 13.51 11.57 26.69
CA ASP A 429 12.17 11.77 27.26
C ASP A 429 11.89 13.22 27.69
N THR A 430 12.92 14.04 27.90
CA THR A 430 12.78 15.44 28.33
C THR A 430 12.65 16.45 27.17
N CYS A 431 12.90 16.06 25.92
CA CYS A 431 12.79 16.95 24.75
C CYS A 431 11.40 17.01 24.10
N MET A 432 10.45 16.16 24.49
CA MET A 432 9.08 16.17 23.96
C MET A 432 8.16 17.32 24.45
N PRO A 433 8.37 17.99 25.62
CA PRO A 433 7.45 19.05 26.04
C PRO A 433 7.79 20.48 25.59
N PHE A 434 8.98 20.76 25.01
CA PHE A 434 9.44 22.17 24.85
C PHE A 434 9.12 22.82 23.49
N VAL A 435 8.60 22.10 22.49
CA VAL A 435 8.35 22.66 21.14
C VAL A 435 6.89 23.13 20.94
N MET A 436 6.04 23.06 21.97
CA MET A 436 4.63 23.49 21.85
C MET A 436 4.32 24.93 22.28
N ASN A 437 5.31 25.77 22.57
CA ASN A 437 5.01 27.14 22.99
C ASN A 437 6.07 28.14 22.50
N THR A 438 5.90 28.68 21.30
CA THR A 438 6.23 30.08 20.97
C THR A 438 5.69 30.42 19.57
N ASN A 439 4.70 31.33 19.55
CA ASN A 439 4.30 32.06 18.35
C ASN A 439 5.32 33.16 18.08
N LEU A 440 5.91 33.23 16.87
CA LEU A 440 6.52 34.48 16.40
C LEU A 440 6.12 34.76 14.94
N HIS A 441 5.55 35.94 14.75
CA HIS A 441 5.08 36.51 13.50
C HIS A 441 6.18 37.35 12.81
N SER A 442 6.14 37.34 11.47
CA SER A 442 6.31 38.47 10.52
C SER A 442 7.68 38.85 9.87
N THR A 443 7.59 39.04 8.54
CA THR A 443 8.21 40.05 7.62
C THR A 443 9.61 39.88 6.95
N LEU A 444 9.59 39.53 5.63
CA LEU A 444 10.32 39.98 4.38
C LEU A 444 11.67 40.79 4.41
N PRO A 445 12.45 40.94 3.29
CA PRO A 445 13.13 40.00 2.36
C PRO A 445 14.61 40.45 2.01
N PRO A 446 15.26 40.23 0.82
CA PRO A 446 16.56 39.54 0.70
C PRO A 446 17.78 40.39 0.24
N SER A 447 19.01 39.96 0.55
CA SER A 447 20.18 40.12 -0.35
C SER A 447 21.36 39.23 0.09
N VAL A 448 21.97 38.54 -0.88
CA VAL A 448 23.16 37.69 -0.70
C VAL A 448 24.41 38.56 -0.90
N ASN A 449 25.28 38.64 0.12
CA ASN A 449 26.54 39.36 0.05
C ASN A 449 27.73 38.40 -0.16
N LEU A 450 28.30 38.42 -1.37
CA LEU A 450 29.44 37.62 -1.83
C LEU A 450 30.79 37.96 -1.16
N ARG A 451 30.81 38.81 -0.13
CA ARG A 451 32.03 39.08 0.67
C ARG A 451 32.38 37.95 1.65
N TYR A 452 31.40 37.16 2.11
CA TYR A 452 31.63 36.15 3.14
C TYR A 452 32.42 34.91 2.65
N ILE A 453 32.36 34.61 1.35
CA ILE A 453 33.08 33.47 0.75
C ILE A 453 34.58 33.78 0.55
N LYS A 454 34.96 35.06 0.52
CA LYS A 454 36.34 35.50 0.29
C LYS A 454 37.19 35.45 1.57
N GLU A 455 36.57 35.36 2.75
CA GLU A 455 37.27 35.29 4.04
C GLU A 455 37.62 33.87 4.49
N MET A 456 37.04 32.83 3.86
CA MET A 456 37.20 31.44 4.34
C MET A 456 38.26 30.61 3.59
N TYR A 457 38.82 31.09 2.45
CA TYR A 457 39.82 30.34 1.66
C TYR A 457 40.88 31.23 0.99
N PRO A 458 41.94 31.64 1.70
CA PRO A 458 43.06 32.35 1.10
C PRO A 458 43.99 31.35 0.40
N GLY A 459 43.66 30.95 -0.83
CA GLY A 459 44.54 30.04 -1.58
C GLY A 459 44.14 29.60 -2.99
N LEU A 460 42.99 29.99 -3.53
CA LEU A 460 42.62 29.64 -4.92
C LEU A 460 42.79 30.83 -5.87
N SER A 461 43.66 30.66 -6.88
CA SER A 461 43.78 31.62 -7.97
C SER A 461 42.67 31.45 -9.00
N THR A 462 42.18 32.58 -9.51
CA THR A 462 41.06 32.70 -10.47
C THR A 462 41.32 31.97 -11.80
N GLN A 463 42.57 31.66 -12.12
CA GLN A 463 42.97 31.01 -13.37
C GLN A 463 42.67 29.50 -13.41
N ARG A 464 42.58 28.82 -12.25
CA ARG A 464 42.26 27.38 -12.20
C ARG A 464 40.76 27.08 -12.41
N ILE A 465 39.90 28.04 -12.11
CA ILE A 465 38.45 27.93 -12.32
C ILE A 465 38.10 28.06 -13.82
N LEU A 466 38.88 28.83 -14.58
CA LEU A 466 38.69 29.02 -16.01
C LEU A 466 39.20 27.83 -16.86
N ASN A 467 40.28 27.15 -16.44
CA ASN A 467 40.82 26.00 -17.17
C ASN A 467 40.01 24.70 -17.02
N LEU A 468 39.11 24.62 -16.04
CA LEU A 468 38.17 23.51 -15.91
C LEU A 468 37.00 23.59 -16.91
N TRP A 469 36.73 24.77 -17.45
CA TRP A 469 35.61 25.01 -18.36
C TRP A 469 35.95 24.78 -19.84
N SER A 470 37.23 24.76 -20.21
CA SER A 470 37.66 24.59 -21.61
C SER A 470 37.86 23.12 -22.04
N SER A 471 37.65 22.14 -21.16
CA SER A 471 37.86 20.72 -21.46
C SER A 471 36.58 19.94 -21.85
N LEU A 472 35.43 20.60 -21.98
CA LEU A 472 34.12 19.95 -22.19
C LEU A 472 33.54 20.09 -23.62
N HIS A 473 34.35 20.47 -24.60
CA HIS A 473 33.92 20.48 -26.00
C HIS A 473 34.91 19.74 -26.91
N HIS A 474 34.69 18.43 -27.07
CA HIS A 474 34.81 17.75 -28.37
C HIS A 474 34.04 16.42 -28.38
N ASN A 475 33.09 16.31 -29.32
CA ASN A 475 32.39 15.09 -29.72
C ASN A 475 32.91 14.62 -31.08
N ASN A 476 33.01 13.29 -31.27
CA ASN A 476 32.74 12.48 -32.47
C ASN A 476 33.55 11.17 -32.38
N ALA A 477 33.16 9.98 -32.84
CA ALA A 477 31.92 9.26 -33.16
C ALA A 477 32.41 7.85 -33.58
N MET A 478 31.63 6.78 -33.37
CA MET A 478 31.44 5.66 -34.33
C MET A 478 30.59 4.52 -33.73
N SER A 479 29.66 4.04 -34.54
CA SER A 479 28.64 3.04 -34.23
C SER A 479 28.72 1.84 -35.19
N SER A 480 28.43 0.62 -34.72
CA SER A 480 27.71 -0.45 -35.46
C SER A 480 27.40 -1.66 -34.53
N PRO A 481 26.52 -2.65 -34.88
CA PRO A 481 25.14 -2.66 -34.39
C PRO A 481 24.66 -4.00 -33.76
N ASN A 482 23.42 -3.93 -33.23
CA ASN A 482 22.47 -5.00 -32.90
C ASN A 482 22.63 -5.84 -31.61
N VAL A 483 22.11 -5.27 -30.51
CA VAL A 483 21.37 -6.01 -29.47
C VAL A 483 20.02 -5.33 -29.32
N THR A 484 18.93 -6.09 -29.35
CA THR A 484 17.55 -5.62 -29.19
C THR A 484 17.38 -4.93 -27.82
N LYS A 485 17.35 -3.59 -27.84
CA LYS A 485 17.13 -2.74 -26.66
C LYS A 485 15.73 -2.95 -26.08
N ILE A 486 15.68 -3.41 -24.84
CA ILE A 486 14.50 -3.27 -23.98
C ILE A 486 14.29 -1.77 -23.74
N TRP A 487 13.14 -1.25 -24.15
CA TRP A 487 12.74 0.13 -23.89
C TRP A 487 12.38 0.29 -22.41
N ALA A 488 13.34 0.71 -21.59
CA ALA A 488 13.07 1.27 -20.27
C ALA A 488 12.78 2.77 -20.41
N THR A 489 11.58 3.20 -19.99
CA THR A 489 11.15 4.59 -20.06
C THR A 489 11.81 5.44 -18.97
N LYS A 490 13.04 5.92 -19.25
CA LYS A 490 13.85 6.91 -18.50
C LYS A 490 14.20 6.58 -17.03
N ASN A 491 15.44 6.91 -16.66
CA ASN A 491 15.97 6.78 -15.29
C ASN A 491 15.08 7.50 -14.26
N PRO A 492 14.96 6.97 -13.03
CA PRO A 492 14.15 7.56 -11.97
C PRO A 492 14.64 8.97 -11.59
N LYS A 493 13.71 9.91 -11.39
CA LYS A 493 14.02 11.28 -10.94
C LYS A 493 14.75 11.26 -9.59
N GLY A 494 15.90 11.95 -9.49
CA GLY A 494 16.87 11.87 -8.39
C GLY A 494 18.18 11.21 -8.78
N ALA A 495 18.18 10.41 -9.86
CA ALA A 495 19.38 9.85 -10.50
C ALA A 495 20.30 10.93 -11.08
N GLU A 496 19.79 12.13 -11.35
CA GLU A 496 20.57 13.23 -11.96
C GLU A 496 21.60 13.85 -11.00
N ARG A 497 21.46 13.59 -9.69
CA ARG A 497 22.40 14.00 -8.63
C ARG A 497 23.44 12.94 -8.30
N LEU A 498 23.22 11.73 -8.79
CA LEU A 498 24.17 10.64 -8.66
C LEU A 498 25.17 10.77 -9.82
N PRO A 499 26.47 10.53 -9.59
CA PRO A 499 27.44 10.51 -10.67
C PRO A 499 26.96 9.63 -11.83
N PRO A 500 27.22 10.03 -13.10
CA PRO A 500 26.92 9.19 -14.25
C PRO A 500 27.49 7.78 -14.04
N GLY A 501 26.66 6.74 -14.17
CA GLY A 501 27.05 5.32 -13.95
C GLY A 501 26.66 4.71 -12.59
N VAL A 502 25.99 5.45 -11.71
CA VAL A 502 25.53 4.93 -10.39
C VAL A 502 24.09 4.38 -10.42
N VAL A 503 23.27 4.80 -11.39
CA VAL A 503 21.88 4.33 -11.52
C VAL A 503 21.78 3.33 -12.65
N GLU A 504 21.62 2.07 -12.27
CA GLU A 504 21.44 0.95 -13.18
C GLU A 504 19.95 0.56 -13.26
N PRO A 505 19.45 0.19 -14.46
CA PRO A 505 18.07 -0.28 -14.65
C PRO A 505 17.82 -1.66 -14.03
N GLU A 506 18.89 -2.36 -13.62
CA GLU A 506 18.88 -3.68 -13.01
C GLU A 506 19.62 -3.60 -11.66
N SER A 507 19.20 -4.41 -10.68
CA SER A 507 19.86 -4.50 -9.38
C SER A 507 20.61 -5.81 -9.30
N ASP A 508 21.91 -5.79 -9.00
CA ASP A 508 22.71 -6.99 -8.82
C ASP A 508 22.65 -7.54 -7.38
N LEU A 509 21.92 -6.88 -6.47
CA LEU A 509 21.79 -7.18 -5.04
C LEU A 509 23.08 -6.98 -4.23
N TYR A 510 24.09 -6.30 -4.78
CA TYR A 510 25.33 -5.98 -4.09
C TYR A 510 25.36 -4.59 -3.46
N LEU A 511 26.17 -4.46 -2.41
CA LEU A 511 26.44 -3.18 -1.76
C LEU A 511 27.57 -2.49 -2.52
N HIS A 512 27.23 -1.45 -3.29
CA HIS A 512 28.20 -0.57 -3.94
C HIS A 512 28.56 0.61 -3.02
N ARG A 513 29.83 1.01 -3.03
CA ARG A 513 30.31 2.24 -2.41
C ARG A 513 29.72 3.42 -3.19
N LEU A 514 29.38 4.48 -2.47
CA LEU A 514 28.79 5.69 -3.06
C LEU A 514 29.83 6.59 -3.74
N TRP A 515 31.08 6.16 -3.81
CA TRP A 515 32.22 6.89 -4.37
C TRP A 515 33.20 5.91 -5.02
N GLY A 516 33.95 6.36 -6.03
CA GLY A 516 34.78 5.50 -6.89
C GLY A 516 33.99 4.97 -8.08
N ASP A 517 34.59 4.09 -8.87
CA ASP A 517 33.88 3.37 -9.92
C ASP A 517 33.11 2.20 -9.26
N PRO A 518 31.75 2.17 -9.28
CA PRO A 518 30.98 1.09 -8.68
C PRO A 518 31.28 -0.29 -9.27
N SER A 519 31.84 -0.34 -10.48
CA SER A 519 32.30 -1.59 -11.09
C SER A 519 33.58 -2.14 -10.45
N GLU A 520 34.33 -1.32 -9.70
CA GLU A 520 35.47 -1.73 -8.87
C GLU A 520 35.04 -2.24 -7.48
N ASP A 521 33.79 -2.02 -7.06
CA ASP A 521 33.27 -2.53 -5.77
C ASP A 521 33.07 -4.04 -5.78
N LEU A 522 32.84 -4.57 -6.97
CA LEU A 522 32.76 -5.99 -7.24
C LEU A 522 34.02 -6.41 -7.99
N THR A 523 35.00 -6.93 -7.25
CA THR A 523 36.17 -7.59 -7.86
C THR A 523 35.76 -8.76 -8.78
N ILE A 524 34.55 -9.30 -8.59
CA ILE A 524 33.91 -10.33 -9.42
C ILE A 524 32.42 -9.99 -9.52
N LYS A 525 31.91 -9.78 -10.74
CA LYS A 525 30.46 -9.65 -11.01
C LYS A 525 29.86 -11.04 -11.17
N PRO A 526 29.02 -11.51 -10.23
CA PRO A 526 28.44 -12.83 -10.33
C PRO A 526 27.40 -12.90 -11.43
N LYS A 527 27.36 -14.01 -12.13
CA LYS A 527 26.51 -14.27 -13.30
C LYS A 527 25.30 -15.12 -12.96
N TYR A 528 25.34 -15.80 -11.82
CA TYR A 528 24.37 -16.81 -11.43
C TYR A 528 23.87 -16.55 -10.01
N LEU A 529 22.62 -16.90 -9.72
CA LEU A 529 22.03 -16.77 -8.40
C LEU A 529 21.69 -18.15 -7.86
N VAL A 530 22.12 -18.45 -6.63
CA VAL A 530 21.67 -19.65 -5.91
C VAL A 530 20.92 -19.27 -4.64
N THR A 531 19.75 -19.89 -4.50
CA THR A 531 18.85 -19.66 -3.37
C THR A 531 18.62 -20.96 -2.61
N PHE A 532 18.69 -20.88 -1.28
CA PHE A 532 18.38 -21.98 -0.37
C PHE A 532 17.29 -21.55 0.61
N THR A 533 16.32 -22.42 0.87
CA THR A 533 15.30 -22.19 1.90
C THR A 533 15.68 -22.90 3.18
N VAL A 534 16.23 -22.18 4.15
CA VAL A 534 17.04 -22.76 5.23
C VAL A 534 16.42 -22.59 6.60
N GLY A 535 16.69 -23.57 7.45
CA GLY A 535 16.61 -23.47 8.90
C GLY A 535 17.99 -23.63 9.52
N TYR A 536 18.17 -23.10 10.73
CA TYR A 536 19.44 -23.11 11.44
C TYR A 536 19.96 -24.53 11.72
N GLU A 537 19.08 -25.51 11.87
CA GLU A 537 19.48 -26.91 12.08
C GLU A 537 20.21 -27.50 10.86
N GLN A 538 19.99 -26.97 9.66
CA GLN A 538 20.60 -27.43 8.41
C GLN A 538 21.86 -26.64 8.04
N LYS A 539 22.35 -25.75 8.93
CA LYS A 539 23.47 -24.84 8.65
C LYS A 539 24.75 -25.52 8.17
N GLU A 540 25.09 -26.70 8.70
CA GLU A 540 26.29 -27.44 8.29
C GLU A 540 26.18 -28.01 6.88
N ILE A 541 24.97 -28.40 6.46
CA ILE A 541 24.71 -28.89 5.11
C ILE A 541 24.86 -27.74 4.12
N ILE A 542 24.26 -26.59 4.43
CA ILE A 542 24.40 -25.39 3.61
C ILE A 542 25.85 -24.92 3.58
N ASN A 543 26.58 -24.95 4.69
CA ASN A 543 28.01 -24.64 4.74
C ASN A 543 28.86 -25.55 3.83
N LYS A 544 28.49 -26.82 3.67
CA LYS A 544 29.11 -27.71 2.67
C LYS A 544 28.66 -27.36 1.24
N ALA A 545 27.38 -27.08 1.05
CA ALA A 545 26.80 -26.80 -0.26
C ALA A 545 27.37 -25.52 -0.89
N VAL A 546 27.48 -24.43 -0.13
CA VAL A 546 28.00 -23.14 -0.63
C VAL A 546 29.43 -23.22 -1.15
N LYS A 547 30.24 -24.19 -0.68
CA LYS A 547 31.61 -24.43 -1.16
C LYS A 547 31.66 -24.98 -2.59
N LYS A 548 30.52 -25.44 -3.13
CA LYS A 548 30.40 -25.95 -4.50
C LYS A 548 30.07 -24.87 -5.52
N PHE A 549 29.91 -23.63 -5.07
CA PHE A 549 29.63 -22.48 -5.91
C PHE A 549 30.83 -21.54 -5.88
N SER A 550 31.28 -21.12 -7.06
CA SER A 550 32.40 -20.19 -7.21
C SER A 550 31.98 -18.75 -6.88
N GLY A 551 32.91 -17.80 -6.97
CA GLY A 551 32.60 -16.36 -6.88
C GLY A 551 31.66 -15.83 -7.98
N ASN A 552 31.36 -16.60 -9.03
CA ASN A 552 30.36 -16.24 -10.03
C ASN A 552 28.91 -16.42 -9.54
N PHE A 553 28.71 -16.95 -8.33
CA PHE A 553 27.39 -17.18 -7.76
C PHE A 553 27.09 -16.22 -6.61
N SER A 554 25.95 -15.55 -6.70
CA SER A 554 25.33 -14.87 -5.57
C SER A 554 24.63 -15.86 -4.67
N LEU A 555 24.85 -15.77 -3.36
CA LEU A 555 24.20 -16.60 -2.36
C LEU A 555 23.02 -15.83 -1.75
N LEU A 556 21.82 -16.43 -1.77
CA LEU A 556 20.62 -15.88 -1.13
C LEU A 556 19.94 -16.94 -0.25
N LEU A 557 19.78 -16.64 1.03
CA LEU A 557 19.20 -17.55 2.01
C LEU A 557 17.82 -17.07 2.46
N PHE A 558 16.83 -17.96 2.36
CA PHE A 558 15.46 -17.76 2.84
C PHE A 558 15.25 -18.46 4.19
N HIS A 559 15.30 -17.70 5.28
CA HIS A 559 15.27 -18.21 6.67
C HIS A 559 13.83 -18.40 7.15
N TYR A 560 13.32 -19.63 7.11
CA TYR A 560 11.95 -19.92 7.55
C TYR A 560 11.77 -19.96 9.08
N ASP A 561 12.86 -19.97 9.83
CA ASP A 561 12.85 -20.09 11.29
C ASP A 561 13.09 -18.76 12.02
N GLY A 562 13.43 -17.70 11.29
CA GLY A 562 13.73 -16.38 11.87
C GLY A 562 15.20 -16.17 12.25
N ARG A 563 16.06 -17.19 12.16
CA ARG A 563 17.37 -17.24 12.81
C ARG A 563 18.52 -16.78 11.92
N ALA A 564 18.30 -15.71 11.16
CA ALA A 564 19.27 -15.25 10.16
C ALA A 564 20.58 -14.72 10.78
N SER A 565 20.55 -14.23 12.02
CA SER A 565 21.73 -13.63 12.67
C SER A 565 22.75 -14.67 13.12
N GLU A 566 22.31 -15.89 13.41
CA GLU A 566 23.15 -16.95 13.95
C GLU A 566 24.07 -17.55 12.87
N TRP A 567 23.77 -17.33 11.60
CA TRP A 567 24.62 -17.72 10.46
C TRP A 567 25.89 -16.87 10.33
N ASN A 568 26.00 -15.76 11.07
CA ASN A 568 27.19 -14.90 11.10
C ASN A 568 28.46 -15.61 11.60
N GLU A 569 28.33 -16.81 12.17
CA GLU A 569 29.46 -17.68 12.50
C GLU A 569 30.26 -18.10 11.25
N PHE A 570 29.64 -18.09 10.07
CA PHE A 570 30.31 -18.39 8.82
C PHE A 570 30.72 -17.11 8.09
N GLU A 571 32.00 -16.97 7.75
CA GLU A 571 32.51 -15.80 7.02
C GLU A 571 31.86 -15.60 5.65
N TRP A 572 31.52 -16.69 4.95
CA TRP A 572 30.81 -16.60 3.67
C TRP A 572 29.39 -16.07 3.84
N SER A 573 28.75 -16.27 5.00
CA SER A 573 27.38 -15.81 5.27
C SER A 573 27.29 -14.29 5.31
N LYS A 574 28.36 -13.60 5.75
CA LYS A 574 28.40 -12.13 5.76
C LYS A 574 28.30 -11.51 4.37
N ARG A 575 28.63 -12.30 3.33
CA ARG A 575 28.54 -11.92 1.91
C ARG A 575 27.29 -12.48 1.22
N ALA A 576 26.51 -13.30 1.92
CA ALA A 576 25.24 -13.80 1.43
C ALA A 576 24.12 -12.79 1.71
N ILE A 577 23.06 -12.87 0.91
CA ILE A 577 21.85 -12.08 1.11
C ILE A 577 20.92 -12.90 2.00
N HIS A 578 20.40 -12.30 3.07
CA HIS A 578 19.52 -12.96 4.02
C HIS A 578 18.11 -12.37 3.96
N VAL A 579 17.10 -13.22 3.76
CA VAL A 579 15.69 -12.84 3.86
C VAL A 579 15.01 -13.78 4.85
N SER A 580 14.36 -13.22 5.87
CA SER A 580 13.82 -13.99 6.99
C SER A 580 12.33 -13.74 7.16
N ALA A 581 11.54 -14.81 7.19
CA ALA A 581 10.09 -14.79 7.42
C ALA A 581 9.64 -16.13 8.05
N HIS A 582 9.09 -16.05 9.26
CA HIS A 582 8.71 -17.24 10.02
C HIS A 582 7.67 -18.10 9.29
N LYS A 583 7.92 -19.41 9.27
CA LYS A 583 7.03 -20.48 8.81
C LYS A 583 6.51 -20.27 7.39
N GLN A 584 7.36 -19.75 6.50
CA GLN A 584 7.08 -19.62 5.08
C GLN A 584 7.87 -20.65 4.27
N SER A 585 7.28 -21.12 3.18
CA SER A 585 7.87 -22.11 2.27
C SER A 585 8.66 -21.47 1.13
N LYS A 586 9.51 -22.28 0.46
CA LYS A 586 10.38 -21.87 -0.65
C LYS A 586 9.67 -21.02 -1.72
N TRP A 587 8.53 -21.48 -2.21
CA TRP A 587 7.80 -20.79 -3.28
C TRP A 587 7.10 -19.51 -2.83
N TRP A 588 6.81 -19.37 -1.53
CA TRP A 588 6.34 -18.10 -0.96
C TRP A 588 7.42 -17.02 -1.05
N TYR A 589 8.67 -17.37 -0.73
CA TYR A 589 9.82 -16.48 -0.86
C TYR A 589 10.12 -16.15 -2.31
N ALA A 590 10.24 -17.18 -3.16
CA ALA A 590 10.54 -17.01 -4.58
C ALA A 590 9.55 -16.03 -5.25
N LYS A 591 8.25 -16.14 -4.96
CA LYS A 591 7.24 -15.22 -5.50
C LYS A 591 7.46 -13.76 -5.08
N ARG A 592 8.00 -13.51 -3.89
CA ARG A 592 8.09 -12.17 -3.27
C ARG A 592 9.43 -11.49 -3.49
N PHE A 593 10.51 -12.25 -3.54
CA PHE A 593 11.87 -11.71 -3.54
C PHE A 593 12.64 -11.98 -4.84
N LEU A 594 12.18 -12.91 -5.68
CA LEU A 594 12.81 -13.21 -6.98
C LEU A 594 11.97 -12.69 -8.15
N HIS A 595 11.51 -11.44 -8.08
CA HIS A 595 10.81 -10.82 -9.21
C HIS A 595 11.72 -10.80 -10.44
N PRO A 596 11.23 -11.08 -11.67
CA PRO A 596 12.08 -11.20 -12.86
C PRO A 596 12.99 -9.99 -13.12
N ASP A 597 12.51 -8.78 -12.81
CA ASP A 597 13.30 -7.55 -12.98
C ASP A 597 14.36 -7.37 -11.86
N ILE A 598 14.19 -8.01 -10.70
CA ILE A 598 15.18 -7.98 -9.60
C ILE A 598 16.31 -8.96 -9.89
N VAL A 599 16.00 -10.12 -10.45
CA VAL A 599 16.99 -11.16 -10.77
C VAL A 599 17.45 -11.08 -12.22
N ALA A 600 17.11 -10.00 -12.92
CA ALA A 600 17.45 -9.79 -14.33
C ALA A 600 18.95 -9.85 -14.61
N PRO A 601 19.88 -9.45 -13.72
CA PRO A 601 21.31 -9.59 -14.00
C PRO A 601 21.81 -11.03 -14.09
N TYR A 602 21.07 -11.99 -13.54
CA TYR A 602 21.50 -13.39 -13.46
C TYR A 602 21.07 -14.16 -14.70
N ASP A 603 22.00 -14.91 -15.29
CA ASP A 603 21.72 -15.77 -16.45
C ASP A 603 20.92 -17.01 -16.04
N TYR A 604 21.25 -17.56 -14.86
CA TYR A 604 20.62 -18.74 -14.29
C TYR A 604 20.34 -18.57 -12.79
N ILE A 605 19.20 -19.10 -12.36
CA ILE A 605 18.65 -18.94 -11.00
C ILE A 605 18.34 -20.33 -10.44
N PHE A 606 19.01 -20.69 -9.35
CA PHE A 606 18.88 -21.97 -8.66
C PHE A 606 17.95 -21.79 -7.46
N ILE A 607 16.91 -22.63 -7.34
CA ILE A 607 15.89 -22.52 -6.28
C ILE A 607 15.80 -23.83 -5.51
N TRP A 608 16.73 -24.02 -4.57
CA TRP A 608 17.03 -25.33 -4.00
C TRP A 608 16.50 -25.50 -2.57
N ASP A 609 16.16 -26.74 -2.23
CA ASP A 609 15.87 -27.16 -0.85
C ASP A 609 17.16 -27.31 -0.04
N GLU A 610 17.01 -27.35 1.28
CA GLU A 610 18.09 -27.35 2.27
C GLU A 610 18.67 -28.74 2.57
N ASP A 611 18.03 -29.81 2.10
CA ASP A 611 18.37 -31.20 2.41
C ASP A 611 19.09 -31.92 1.25
N LEU A 612 19.87 -31.15 0.48
CA LEU A 612 20.65 -31.63 -0.67
C LEU A 612 22.13 -31.81 -0.30
N GLY A 613 22.67 -32.99 -0.58
CA GLY A 613 24.09 -33.30 -0.54
C GLY A 613 24.75 -33.06 -1.90
N LEU A 614 25.81 -32.24 -1.92
CA LEU A 614 26.47 -31.76 -3.15
C LEU A 614 27.91 -32.28 -3.28
N ASP A 615 28.25 -33.41 -2.65
CA ASP A 615 29.64 -33.90 -2.59
C ASP A 615 30.24 -34.14 -3.99
N ASP A 616 29.44 -34.63 -4.94
CA ASP A 616 29.82 -34.89 -6.34
C ASP A 616 29.37 -33.79 -7.32
N PHE A 617 28.93 -32.65 -6.80
CA PHE A 617 28.44 -31.51 -7.59
C PHE A 617 29.46 -30.37 -7.64
N ASP A 618 29.52 -29.71 -8.81
CA ASP A 618 30.29 -28.51 -9.12
C ASP A 618 29.41 -27.53 -9.92
N GLY A 619 29.17 -26.34 -9.35
CA GLY A 619 28.27 -25.36 -9.94
C GLY A 619 28.72 -24.82 -11.31
N GLU A 620 30.02 -24.69 -11.55
CA GLU A 620 30.53 -24.18 -12.83
C GLU A 620 30.37 -25.22 -13.93
N LYS A 621 30.79 -26.47 -13.65
CA LYS A 621 30.61 -27.59 -14.59
C LYS A 621 29.14 -27.83 -14.91
N TYR A 622 28.26 -27.64 -13.93
CA TYR A 622 26.82 -27.71 -14.17
C TYR A 622 26.35 -26.64 -15.15
N ILE A 623 26.76 -25.39 -14.97
CA ILE A 623 26.43 -24.30 -15.91
C ILE A 623 26.96 -24.58 -17.32
N GLU A 624 28.18 -25.11 -17.44
CA GLU A 624 28.75 -25.49 -18.74
C GLU A 624 27.88 -26.51 -19.46
N LEU A 625 27.42 -27.54 -18.75
CA LEU A 625 26.57 -28.60 -19.30
C LEU A 625 25.19 -28.09 -19.70
N ILE A 626 24.51 -27.29 -18.88
CA ILE A 626 23.18 -26.76 -19.24
C ILE A 626 23.26 -25.83 -20.46
N LYS A 627 24.34 -25.04 -20.58
CA LYS A 627 24.59 -24.19 -21.75
C LYS A 627 24.92 -25.03 -22.99
N LYS A 628 25.81 -26.03 -22.87
CA LYS A 628 26.18 -26.98 -23.93
C LYS A 628 24.97 -27.68 -24.53
N HIS A 629 24.01 -28.07 -23.67
CA HIS A 629 22.83 -28.85 -24.06
C HIS A 629 21.57 -28.01 -24.31
N GLY A 630 21.68 -26.67 -24.25
CA GLY A 630 20.59 -25.74 -24.52
C GLY A 630 19.42 -25.83 -23.54
N LEU A 631 19.69 -26.15 -22.27
CA LEU A 631 18.66 -26.29 -21.25
C LEU A 631 18.27 -24.92 -20.67
N GLU A 632 16.98 -24.64 -20.67
CA GLU A 632 16.37 -23.44 -20.11
C GLU A 632 15.75 -23.70 -18.72
N ILE A 633 15.35 -24.94 -18.45
CA ILE A 633 14.92 -25.42 -17.13
C ILE A 633 15.63 -26.75 -16.88
N SER A 634 16.29 -26.90 -15.74
CA SER A 634 17.07 -28.11 -15.47
C SER A 634 17.13 -28.44 -13.99
N GLN A 635 17.63 -29.63 -13.67
CA GLN A 635 18.04 -29.97 -12.31
C GLN A 635 19.23 -30.95 -12.36
N PRO A 636 20.03 -31.07 -11.30
CA PRO A 636 21.00 -32.14 -11.12
C PRO A 636 20.32 -33.53 -11.06
N GLY A 637 20.99 -34.57 -11.55
CA GLY A 637 20.53 -35.95 -11.39
C GLY A 637 20.63 -36.44 -9.94
N LEU A 638 19.62 -37.17 -9.46
CA LEU A 638 19.62 -37.76 -8.13
C LEU A 638 20.43 -39.06 -8.14
N SER A 639 21.45 -39.10 -7.28
CA SER A 639 22.30 -40.28 -7.07
C SER A 639 21.51 -41.43 -6.44
N GLU A 640 21.98 -42.66 -6.62
CA GLU A 640 21.39 -43.88 -6.05
C GLU A 640 21.37 -43.88 -4.52
N ASN A 641 22.24 -43.09 -3.90
CA ASN A 641 22.31 -42.91 -2.44
C ASN A 641 21.22 -41.97 -1.89
N SER A 642 20.32 -41.46 -2.72
CA SER A 642 19.22 -40.59 -2.30
C SER A 642 18.16 -41.39 -1.52
N GLY A 643 17.71 -40.86 -0.39
CA GLY A 643 16.81 -41.57 0.52
C GLY A 643 15.41 -41.88 -0.05
N TYR A 644 14.95 -41.08 -1.01
CA TYR A 644 13.67 -41.27 -1.70
C TYR A 644 13.73 -40.72 -3.13
N LEU A 645 13.15 -41.47 -4.08
CA LEU A 645 13.05 -41.09 -5.49
C LEU A 645 11.58 -41.02 -5.89
N SER A 646 11.08 -39.81 -6.16
CA SER A 646 9.69 -39.57 -6.56
C SER A 646 9.40 -39.98 -8.01
N TRP A 647 10.34 -39.78 -8.92
CA TRP A 647 10.20 -40.00 -10.37
C TRP A 647 11.52 -40.56 -10.95
N GLN A 648 11.46 -41.57 -11.81
CA GLN A 648 12.65 -42.08 -12.52
C GLN A 648 13.28 -41.01 -13.41
N MET A 649 12.49 -40.05 -13.90
CA MET A 649 13.01 -38.90 -14.65
C MET A 649 14.00 -38.04 -13.86
N THR A 650 14.01 -38.07 -12.52
CA THR A 650 15.01 -37.32 -11.74
C THR A 650 16.26 -38.12 -11.42
N ARG A 651 16.27 -39.43 -11.68
CA ARG A 651 17.38 -40.32 -11.37
C ARG A 651 18.55 -40.09 -12.32
N LYS A 652 19.75 -39.97 -11.74
CA LYS A 652 21.01 -39.90 -12.48
C LYS A 652 21.25 -41.17 -13.31
N ARG A 653 21.68 -41.00 -14.56
CA ARG A 653 22.19 -42.05 -15.45
C ARG A 653 23.72 -42.06 -15.48
N ASN A 654 24.30 -43.23 -15.72
CA ASN A 654 25.76 -43.39 -15.72
C ASN A 654 26.37 -43.29 -17.13
N ASP A 655 25.55 -43.37 -18.17
CA ASP A 655 25.94 -43.43 -19.58
C ASP A 655 25.71 -42.12 -20.34
N THR A 656 25.07 -41.12 -19.72
CA THR A 656 24.75 -39.83 -20.34
C THR A 656 25.29 -38.65 -19.53
N GLU A 657 25.56 -37.52 -20.21
CA GLU A 657 25.84 -36.25 -19.53
C GLU A 657 24.56 -35.56 -19.06
N VAL A 658 23.52 -35.65 -19.88
CA VAL A 658 22.18 -35.08 -19.68
C VAL A 658 21.17 -36.04 -20.28
N HIS A 659 20.01 -36.20 -19.64
CA HIS A 659 18.86 -36.83 -20.27
C HIS A 659 17.62 -35.92 -20.20
N LYS A 660 16.79 -36.01 -21.23
CA LYS A 660 15.56 -35.21 -21.40
C LYS A 660 14.29 -36.08 -21.44
N LEU A 661 14.48 -37.39 -21.56
CA LEU A 661 13.44 -38.41 -21.67
C LEU A 661 13.73 -39.53 -20.67
N ALA A 662 12.69 -40.04 -20.01
CA ALA A 662 12.75 -41.21 -19.14
C ALA A 662 11.65 -42.22 -19.46
N LYS A 663 11.98 -43.50 -19.21
CA LYS A 663 11.02 -44.59 -19.18
C LYS A 663 10.51 -44.70 -17.75
N GLU A 664 9.33 -44.15 -17.49
CA GLU A 664 8.55 -44.45 -16.28
C GLU A 664 7.68 -45.68 -16.52
N ASN A 665 6.95 -46.13 -15.50
CA ASN A 665 5.92 -47.16 -15.65
C ASN A 665 4.97 -46.84 -16.81
N ASP A 666 4.58 -47.85 -17.60
CA ASP A 666 3.73 -47.69 -18.80
C ASP A 666 2.40 -46.95 -18.52
N SER A 667 1.88 -47.05 -17.30
CA SER A 667 0.66 -46.35 -16.88
C SER A 667 0.85 -44.84 -16.64
N TRP A 668 2.07 -44.37 -16.40
CA TRP A 668 2.41 -42.98 -16.08
C TRP A 668 2.91 -42.22 -17.30
N CYS A 669 3.35 -42.94 -18.34
CA CYS A 669 3.93 -42.38 -19.56
C CYS A 669 3.08 -42.53 -20.83
N LEU A 670 1.82 -42.08 -20.77
CA LEU A 670 0.90 -42.08 -21.92
C LEU A 670 1.33 -41.13 -23.06
N HIS A 671 2.16 -40.12 -22.76
CA HIS A 671 2.62 -39.13 -23.73
C HIS A 671 4.13 -38.88 -23.56
N PRO A 672 4.99 -39.42 -24.44
CA PRO A 672 6.44 -39.48 -24.23
C PRO A 672 7.13 -38.11 -24.18
N HIS A 673 6.52 -37.06 -24.74
CA HIS A 673 7.05 -35.69 -24.73
C HIS A 673 6.46 -34.81 -23.62
N LEU A 674 5.65 -35.37 -22.72
CA LEU A 674 5.03 -34.65 -21.62
C LEU A 674 5.52 -35.17 -20.27
N PRO A 675 5.46 -34.34 -19.20
CA PRO A 675 5.70 -34.80 -17.84
C PRO A 675 4.81 -35.97 -17.45
N PRO A 676 5.34 -36.95 -16.69
CA PRO A 676 6.69 -36.98 -16.12
C PRO A 676 7.80 -37.50 -17.07
N CYS A 677 7.45 -38.04 -18.24
CA CYS A 677 8.36 -38.75 -19.15
C CYS A 677 9.42 -37.86 -19.79
N ALA A 678 9.06 -36.61 -20.02
CA ALA A 678 9.91 -35.57 -20.58
C ALA A 678 9.45 -34.22 -20.04
N ALA A 679 10.22 -33.18 -20.32
CA ALA A 679 9.85 -31.82 -19.95
C ALA A 679 9.59 -31.61 -18.44
N PHE A 680 10.23 -32.42 -17.58
CA PHE A 680 9.98 -32.47 -16.14
C PHE A 680 11.28 -32.33 -15.35
N VAL A 681 11.22 -31.48 -14.32
CA VAL A 681 12.19 -31.40 -13.23
C VAL A 681 11.41 -31.25 -11.93
N GLU A 682 11.93 -31.82 -10.85
CA GLU A 682 11.28 -31.74 -9.56
C GLU A 682 11.48 -30.36 -8.94
N ILE A 683 10.48 -29.88 -8.22
CA ILE A 683 10.52 -28.58 -7.57
C ILE A 683 11.58 -28.47 -6.46
N MET A 684 12.29 -29.55 -6.10
CA MET A 684 13.31 -29.61 -5.05
C MET A 684 14.61 -28.90 -5.44
N ALA A 685 15.16 -29.19 -6.62
CA ALA A 685 16.43 -28.64 -7.09
C ALA A 685 16.37 -27.99 -8.50
N PRO A 686 15.32 -27.22 -8.85
CA PRO A 686 15.21 -26.63 -10.17
C PRO A 686 16.21 -25.48 -10.37
N VAL A 687 16.65 -25.37 -11.62
CA VAL A 687 17.48 -24.29 -12.15
C VAL A 687 16.78 -23.71 -13.37
N PHE A 688 16.58 -22.41 -13.38
CA PHE A 688 15.89 -21.69 -14.44
C PHE A 688 16.85 -20.73 -15.13
N SER A 689 16.82 -20.68 -16.46
CA SER A 689 17.34 -19.53 -17.17
C SER A 689 16.56 -18.28 -16.80
N ARG A 690 17.15 -17.11 -17.05
CA ARG A 690 16.48 -15.81 -16.92
C ARG A 690 15.12 -15.76 -17.62
N ASN A 691 15.05 -16.27 -18.85
CA ASN A 691 13.86 -16.25 -19.69
C ASN A 691 12.78 -17.20 -19.16
N ALA A 692 13.16 -18.43 -18.83
CA ALA A 692 12.23 -19.40 -18.25
C ALA A 692 11.68 -18.90 -16.91
N TRP A 693 12.54 -18.33 -16.05
CA TRP A 693 12.13 -17.78 -14.77
C TRP A 693 11.07 -16.69 -14.89
N ARG A 694 11.18 -15.80 -15.89
CA ARG A 694 10.17 -14.75 -16.12
C ARG A 694 8.76 -15.33 -16.34
N CYS A 695 8.65 -16.46 -17.04
CA CYS A 695 7.39 -17.17 -17.19
C CYS A 695 6.99 -17.91 -15.89
N VAL A 696 7.91 -18.69 -15.30
CA VAL A 696 7.64 -19.49 -14.09
C VAL A 696 7.20 -18.61 -12.92
N TRP A 697 7.82 -17.44 -12.74
CA TRP A 697 7.45 -16.49 -11.70
C TRP A 697 5.99 -16.02 -11.82
N ASN A 698 5.49 -15.84 -13.05
CA ASN A 698 4.09 -15.48 -13.29
C ASN A 698 3.13 -16.66 -13.04
N MET A 699 3.62 -17.89 -13.17
CA MET A 699 2.86 -19.10 -12.89
C MET A 699 2.64 -19.32 -11.37
N ILE A 700 3.64 -18.95 -10.55
CA ILE A 700 3.53 -19.05 -9.09
C ILE A 700 2.41 -18.14 -8.58
N GLN A 701 1.45 -18.73 -7.85
CA GLN A 701 0.26 -18.08 -7.34
C GLN A 701 0.55 -17.36 -6.01
N ASN A 702 0.09 -16.11 -5.86
CA ASN A 702 0.39 -15.29 -4.67
C ASN A 702 -0.21 -15.83 -3.35
N ASP A 703 -1.28 -16.61 -3.45
CA ASP A 703 -2.06 -17.17 -2.35
C ASP A 703 -1.76 -18.64 -2.04
N LEU A 704 -0.95 -19.31 -2.87
CA LEU A 704 -0.45 -20.67 -2.62
C LEU A 704 0.99 -20.59 -2.14
N VAL A 705 1.39 -21.46 -1.22
CA VAL A 705 2.71 -21.37 -0.60
C VAL A 705 3.60 -22.59 -0.92
N HIS A 706 3.05 -23.79 -1.09
CA HIS A 706 3.86 -25.03 -1.18
C HIS A 706 4.41 -25.34 -2.58
N GLY A 707 3.84 -24.77 -3.65
CA GLY A 707 4.30 -24.97 -5.03
C GLY A 707 4.12 -26.38 -5.62
N TRP A 708 3.46 -27.31 -4.92
CA TRP A 708 3.12 -28.63 -5.46
C TRP A 708 2.30 -28.52 -6.75
N GLY A 709 2.70 -29.28 -7.78
CA GLY A 709 2.12 -29.26 -9.12
C GLY A 709 2.79 -28.29 -10.10
N LEU A 710 3.67 -27.41 -9.62
CA LEU A 710 4.40 -26.48 -10.48
C LEU A 710 5.32 -27.21 -11.46
N ASP A 711 5.99 -28.27 -11.00
CA ASP A 711 6.79 -29.24 -11.76
C ASP A 711 6.08 -29.78 -13.02
N PHE A 712 4.79 -30.10 -12.94
CA PHE A 712 3.99 -30.50 -14.10
C PHE A 712 3.62 -29.35 -15.05
N ALA A 713 3.76 -28.12 -14.59
CA ALA A 713 3.38 -26.92 -15.33
C ALA A 713 4.56 -26.20 -15.97
N LEU A 714 5.80 -26.43 -15.51
CA LEU A 714 7.03 -25.80 -16.00
C LEU A 714 7.21 -25.91 -17.52
N ARG A 715 6.78 -27.02 -18.13
CA ARG A 715 6.79 -27.23 -19.59
C ARG A 715 6.15 -26.09 -20.39
N ARG A 716 5.23 -25.32 -19.79
CA ARG A 716 4.52 -24.20 -20.45
C ARG A 716 5.40 -22.96 -20.66
N CYS A 717 6.59 -22.93 -20.05
CA CYS A 717 7.47 -21.76 -20.07
C CYS A 717 8.58 -21.84 -21.12
N VAL A 718 8.68 -22.95 -21.85
CA VAL A 718 9.74 -23.19 -22.82
C VAL A 718 9.21 -24.02 -23.99
N GLU A 719 9.65 -23.69 -25.21
CA GLU A 719 9.21 -24.35 -26.45
C GLU A 719 10.43 -24.69 -27.33
N PRO A 720 10.59 -25.94 -27.83
CA PRO A 720 9.86 -27.14 -27.42
C PRO A 720 10.32 -27.67 -26.06
N ALA A 721 9.37 -27.94 -25.16
CA ALA A 721 9.68 -28.22 -23.76
C ALA A 721 10.51 -29.50 -23.54
N HIS A 722 10.28 -30.55 -24.31
CA HIS A 722 10.98 -31.83 -24.18
C HIS A 722 12.44 -31.78 -24.66
N GLU A 723 12.86 -30.71 -25.34
CA GLU A 723 14.25 -30.51 -25.74
C GLU A 723 14.99 -29.53 -24.82
N LYS A 724 14.27 -28.60 -24.17
CA LYS A 724 14.84 -27.51 -23.36
C LYS A 724 14.76 -27.73 -21.87
N ILE A 725 14.11 -28.81 -21.43
CA ILE A 725 14.06 -29.23 -20.04
C ILE A 725 14.73 -30.61 -19.89
N GLY A 726 15.63 -30.73 -18.92
CA GLY A 726 16.33 -31.99 -18.70
C GLY A 726 17.08 -32.08 -17.37
N VAL A 727 17.60 -33.26 -17.10
CA VAL A 727 18.36 -33.61 -15.90
C VAL A 727 19.83 -33.79 -16.26
N VAL A 728 20.71 -33.17 -15.48
CA VAL A 728 22.17 -33.20 -15.70
C VAL A 728 22.77 -34.33 -14.87
N ASP A 729 23.06 -35.44 -15.54
CA ASP A 729 23.56 -36.68 -14.94
C ASP A 729 25.01 -36.59 -14.48
N ALA A 730 25.83 -35.84 -15.22
CA ALA A 730 27.25 -35.70 -14.93
C ALA A 730 27.56 -34.87 -13.69
N GLN A 731 26.54 -34.25 -13.07
CA GLN A 731 26.66 -33.43 -11.86
C GLN A 731 25.60 -33.85 -10.84
N PRO A 732 25.74 -35.04 -10.22
CA PRO A 732 24.70 -35.57 -9.37
C PRO A 732 24.66 -34.92 -7.98
N ILE A 733 23.49 -34.97 -7.36
CA ILE A 733 23.26 -34.60 -5.95
C ILE A 733 22.58 -35.76 -5.22
N VAL A 734 22.60 -35.70 -3.88
CA VAL A 734 21.95 -36.68 -3.00
C VAL A 734 20.81 -36.01 -2.26
N HIS A 735 19.59 -36.55 -2.34
CA HIS A 735 18.49 -36.10 -1.49
C HIS A 735 18.57 -36.79 -0.12
N GLN A 736 18.82 -36.02 0.94
CA GLN A 736 19.04 -36.54 2.28
C GLN A 736 17.76 -36.77 3.07
N THR A 737 16.60 -36.32 2.58
CA THR A 737 15.27 -36.50 3.21
C THR A 737 15.20 -36.03 4.66
N LEU A 738 15.89 -34.93 4.99
CA LEU A 738 15.90 -34.41 6.36
C LEU A 738 14.57 -33.71 6.68
N PRO A 739 14.08 -33.78 7.94
CA PRO A 739 12.80 -33.18 8.28
C PRO A 739 12.85 -31.64 8.18
N SER A 740 12.12 -31.08 7.21
CA SER A 740 11.90 -29.63 7.06
C SER A 740 10.61 -29.17 7.77
N LEU A 741 10.12 -27.96 7.46
CA LEU A 741 8.89 -27.29 7.98
C LEU A 741 7.65 -28.19 8.19
N GLY A 742 7.59 -29.38 7.59
CA GLY A 742 6.51 -30.35 7.76
C GLY A 742 6.11 -30.62 9.21
N ASN A 743 7.06 -30.64 10.15
CA ASN A 743 6.76 -30.89 11.57
C ASN A 743 6.30 -29.65 12.35
N GLN A 744 6.37 -28.45 11.77
CA GLN A 744 6.07 -27.17 12.42
C GLN A 744 4.65 -26.64 12.15
N GLY A 745 3.79 -27.47 11.54
CA GLY A 745 2.38 -27.18 11.31
C GLY A 745 1.55 -27.10 12.60
N ILE A 746 0.40 -26.43 12.54
CA ILE A 746 -0.57 -26.41 13.64
C ILE A 746 -1.37 -27.72 13.59
N THR A 747 -1.52 -28.40 14.73
CA THR A 747 -2.37 -29.59 14.85
C THR A 747 -3.83 -29.23 14.58
N ASP A 748 -4.48 -29.99 13.70
CA ASP A 748 -5.91 -29.83 13.38
C ASP A 748 -6.62 -31.17 13.61
N LYS A 749 -7.63 -31.17 14.48
CA LYS A 749 -8.49 -32.33 14.79
C LYS A 749 -7.74 -33.62 15.17
N GLY A 750 -6.70 -33.50 16.01
CA GLY A 750 -5.94 -34.66 16.51
C GLY A 750 -4.93 -35.27 15.53
N ASN A 751 -4.78 -34.72 14.32
CA ASN A 751 -3.75 -35.16 13.38
C ASN A 751 -2.36 -34.60 13.75
N ALA A 752 -1.31 -35.40 13.58
CA ALA A 752 0.07 -34.95 13.75
C ALA A 752 0.38 -33.76 12.82
N PRO A 753 1.22 -32.78 13.24
CA PRO A 753 1.57 -31.58 12.45
C PRO A 753 1.95 -31.87 10.99
N ARG A 754 2.73 -32.94 10.78
CA ARG A 754 3.18 -33.40 9.46
C ARG A 754 2.02 -33.79 8.54
N GLU A 755 1.01 -34.45 9.08
CA GLU A 755 -0.17 -34.87 8.31
C GLU A 755 -1.06 -33.67 7.97
N ALA A 756 -1.18 -32.70 8.88
CA ALA A 756 -1.89 -31.45 8.60
C ALA A 756 -1.21 -30.63 7.48
N VAL A 757 0.13 -30.55 7.48
CA VAL A 757 0.89 -29.91 6.40
C VAL A 757 0.69 -30.66 5.08
N LYS A 758 0.82 -32.00 5.06
CA LYS A 758 0.55 -32.80 3.85
C LYS A 758 -0.86 -32.60 3.29
N GLN A 759 -1.87 -32.55 4.15
CA GLN A 759 -3.25 -32.28 3.72
C GLN A 759 -3.38 -30.87 3.11
N ARG A 760 -2.70 -29.87 3.68
CA ARG A 760 -2.64 -28.53 3.09
C ARG A 760 -1.94 -28.53 1.74
N CYS A 761 -0.79 -29.20 1.59
CA CYS A 761 -0.10 -29.36 0.32
C CYS A 761 -1.02 -29.97 -0.74
N LYS A 762 -1.73 -31.05 -0.40
CA LYS A 762 -2.72 -31.70 -1.30
C LYS A 762 -3.85 -30.75 -1.72
N ARG A 763 -4.40 -29.96 -0.79
CA ARG A 763 -5.44 -28.97 -1.11
C ARG A 763 -4.93 -27.86 -2.04
N GLU A 764 -3.76 -27.29 -1.75
CA GLU A 764 -3.16 -26.25 -2.59
C GLU A 764 -2.83 -26.78 -3.99
N TRP A 765 -2.34 -28.03 -4.09
CA TRP A 765 -2.10 -28.71 -5.36
C TRP A 765 -3.37 -28.86 -6.20
N ILE A 766 -4.48 -29.33 -5.61
CA ILE A 766 -5.77 -29.45 -6.32
C ILE A 766 -6.21 -28.08 -6.84
N MET A 767 -6.10 -27.04 -6.02
CA MET A 767 -6.46 -25.67 -6.43
C MET A 767 -5.58 -25.17 -7.57
N PHE A 768 -4.27 -25.40 -7.50
CA PHE A 768 -3.33 -25.05 -8.57
C PHE A 768 -3.71 -25.74 -9.88
N HIS A 769 -3.95 -27.05 -9.84
CA HIS A 769 -4.29 -27.85 -11.02
C HIS A 769 -5.60 -27.38 -11.68
N VAL A 770 -6.63 -27.09 -10.88
CA VAL A 770 -7.90 -26.54 -11.36
C VAL A 770 -7.69 -25.19 -12.05
N ARG A 771 -6.91 -24.28 -11.43
CA ARG A 771 -6.62 -22.96 -12.01
C ARG A 771 -5.85 -23.06 -13.32
N MET A 772 -4.84 -23.93 -13.39
CA MET A 772 -4.08 -24.16 -14.61
C MET A 772 -4.96 -24.69 -15.74
N ARG A 773 -5.83 -25.67 -15.46
CA ARG A 773 -6.79 -26.20 -16.46
C ARG A 773 -7.78 -25.14 -16.95
N LEU A 774 -8.28 -24.28 -16.05
CA LEU A 774 -9.17 -23.18 -16.43
C LEU A 774 -8.46 -22.13 -17.28
N ALA A 775 -7.23 -21.76 -16.93
CA ALA A 775 -6.41 -20.84 -17.70
C ALA A 775 -6.14 -21.38 -19.12
N GLU A 776 -5.84 -22.68 -19.24
CA GLU A 776 -5.61 -23.37 -20.51
C GLU A 776 -6.87 -23.39 -21.38
N ARG A 777 -8.04 -23.71 -20.80
CA ARG A 777 -9.33 -23.62 -21.51
C ARG A 777 -9.63 -22.21 -21.99
N ALA A 778 -9.37 -21.19 -21.16
CA ALA A 778 -9.58 -19.80 -21.53
C ALA A 778 -8.64 -19.37 -22.67
N TYR A 779 -7.37 -19.78 -22.62
CA TYR A 779 -6.38 -19.53 -23.65
C TYR A 779 -6.81 -20.14 -25.00
N PHE A 780 -7.22 -21.40 -25.03
CA PHE A 780 -7.68 -22.03 -26.26
C PHE A 780 -8.99 -21.43 -26.78
N LYS A 781 -9.94 -21.05 -25.89
CA LYS A 781 -11.18 -20.37 -26.28
C LYS A 781 -10.92 -19.00 -26.93
N LEU A 782 -9.90 -18.28 -26.47
CA LEU A 782 -9.46 -17.02 -27.08
C LEU A 782 -8.80 -17.24 -28.46
N ARG A 783 -8.21 -18.41 -28.71
CA ARG A 783 -7.60 -18.76 -30.00
C ARG A 783 -8.58 -19.40 -31.00
N THR A 784 -9.75 -19.88 -30.57
CA THR A 784 -10.74 -20.54 -31.43
C THR A 784 -11.92 -19.66 -31.86
N MET A 785 -11.86 -18.32 -31.69
CA MET A 785 -12.78 -17.41 -32.39
C MET A 785 -12.35 -17.27 -33.87
N PRO A 786 -13.28 -17.37 -34.85
CA PRO A 786 -12.93 -17.55 -36.26
C PRO A 786 -12.31 -16.28 -36.88
N PRO A 787 -11.41 -16.43 -37.88
CA PRO A 787 -10.71 -15.33 -38.51
C PRO A 787 -11.57 -14.68 -39.59
N ASN A 788 -11.86 -13.39 -39.45
CA ASN A 788 -12.06 -12.54 -40.61
C ASN A 788 -10.70 -11.95 -41.00
N GLN A 789 -10.15 -12.51 -42.08
CA GLN A 789 -9.11 -11.97 -42.98
C GLN A 789 -7.88 -11.33 -42.33
N THR A 790 -6.79 -12.09 -42.23
CA THR A 790 -5.71 -12.04 -43.23
C THR A 790 -4.63 -13.08 -42.91
N ASN A 791 -4.17 -13.72 -43.97
CA ASN A 791 -3.12 -14.74 -44.00
C ASN A 791 -1.87 -14.34 -43.21
N ILE A 792 -1.32 -15.27 -42.43
CA ILE A 792 0.01 -15.88 -42.65
C ILE A 792 0.13 -17.09 -41.71
N THR A 793 0.52 -18.20 -42.32
CA THR A 793 0.66 -19.56 -41.80
C THR A 793 1.90 -19.76 -40.92
N HIS A 794 1.92 -20.96 -40.30
CA HIS A 794 3.04 -21.72 -39.67
C HIS A 794 3.01 -21.74 -38.14
N HIS A 795 2.57 -22.85 -37.54
CA HIS A 795 3.22 -24.17 -37.34
C HIS A 795 4.12 -24.19 -36.12
#